data_AF-A0A936S737-F1
#
_entry.id   AF-A0A936S737-F1
#
_cell.length_a   1.000
_cell.length_b   1.000
_cell.length_c   1.000
_cell.angle_alpha   90.00
_cell.angle_beta   90.00
_cell.angle_gamma   90.00
#
_symmetry.space_group_name_H-M   'P 1'
#
loop_
_entity.id
_entity.type
_entity.pdbx_description
1 polymer ?
#
loop_
_entity_poly.entity_id
_entity_poly.type
_entity_poly.pdbx_seq_one_letter_code
_entity_poly.pdbx_strand_id
1 'polypeptide(L)'
;MLVGNCYSDEDTRACAPFQGSAGMELSRMLKDAGILRSECYLTNVVNSQPQGGRIDSLIAYRKADVTANHTSLNGKYVLPPLVIGYNRLLKEIELVKPNVICSLDTVPTWLLTGAESITKWRGSHLTLSPPHEALREGGLLPKVIPTYPPAWVLAQWQLRPHTVEDLRRVKRESESRVYEHIPQWNFIVKPTRNEVVSCLEWLTAQLDAATEPFWLELDLETRAGHIACLGLSWSREDALCIPFMCVARYEGYWRQTDEAVILWHLHRVLTHRNVAVRWQNGLYDAQYIWRHWHFVPRGVQDTLISQHTAFVSLPKSLAFQASMYSPHYVYWKDDGKTWEPNQPESKLWEYNCVDCVRTREVGEEELRIIEELHLQDVEAFQQKLFWPVLKAMQVGVRVDAIRKAQLRRELQTEIDSRKRFLTTVLGNEINLASPPQMKDLFYRRLGQPPVMSRPKRGVVPHITCDDEALQTIAKREPLLKPIVNCIADIRTLQVLVSTFIEATVDVDGRMRSSFNIGGSDTGKSAPYTYRLSSSKNAFGGGCNFQNIPSDKSKSAGKALARGMVFKLPNMRGMYMPDPGYTMFDMDLDRADLQVVVWESDDTMLKAALRMGADIHLLNVYSLDGRDPPPLEELVETHPKYPDHRGPRKHKREFSKVFCHATNYGGQARTVAAATGRSVQEIDRAQKAWFAAHPGIRSWHDRTLDQIQRFHFVENRFGYRWYIFDRLDRALPQALAWTPQSTVGCYINRIWVSIHDNVPDVTVLVQVHDSLMGQFPTAKREACLEAIQTHSRIVIPYEDPLIIPVGIKTSLTSWGDCQ
;
A
#
# COMPACT_ATOMS: atom_id res chain seq x y z
N MET A 1 18.38 23.14 20.02
CA MET A 1 17.23 23.32 20.96
C MET A 1 16.13 22.33 20.60
N LEU A 2 15.48 21.66 21.55
CA LEU A 2 14.32 20.79 21.30
C LEU A 2 13.06 21.41 21.91
N VAL A 3 11.98 21.49 21.13
CA VAL A 3 10.74 22.19 21.53
C VAL A 3 9.54 21.25 21.40
N GLY A 4 8.94 20.86 22.52
CA GLY A 4 7.69 20.11 22.57
C GLY A 4 6.44 20.99 22.75
N ASN A 5 5.28 20.36 22.93
CA ASN A 5 4.01 21.04 23.12
C ASN A 5 3.87 21.64 24.51
N CYS A 6 3.64 20.78 25.51
CA CYS A 6 3.30 21.15 26.86
C CYS A 6 3.76 20.11 27.88
N TYR A 7 3.74 20.45 29.17
CA TYR A 7 4.10 19.53 30.25
C TYR A 7 3.15 18.33 30.33
N SER A 8 3.71 17.13 30.52
CA SER A 8 2.99 15.98 31.05
C SER A 8 2.75 16.10 32.56
N ASP A 9 2.05 15.13 33.15
CA ASP A 9 1.90 15.03 34.61
C ASP A 9 3.26 14.92 35.31
N GLU A 10 4.16 14.11 34.76
CA GLU A 10 5.52 13.94 35.27
C GLU A 10 6.36 15.20 35.11
N ASP A 11 6.27 15.88 33.97
CA ASP A 11 6.97 17.14 33.71
C ASP A 11 6.53 18.23 34.72
N THR A 12 5.25 18.26 35.05
CA THR A 12 4.67 19.19 36.03
C THR A 12 5.22 18.91 37.44
N ARG A 13 5.31 17.63 37.85
CA ARG A 13 5.86 17.25 39.16
C ARG A 13 7.35 17.56 39.29
N ALA A 14 8.10 17.38 38.21
CA ALA A 14 9.53 17.62 38.15
C ALA A 14 9.88 19.08 37.82
N CYS A 15 8.89 19.92 37.49
CA CYS A 15 9.06 21.28 37.00
C CYS A 15 10.03 21.39 35.80
N ALA A 16 10.10 20.36 34.96
CA ALA A 16 11.04 20.27 33.84
C ALA A 16 10.42 19.48 32.67
N PRO A 17 10.77 19.79 31.41
CA PRO A 17 10.20 19.11 30.25
C PRO A 17 10.79 17.71 30.03
N PHE A 18 10.01 16.81 29.41
CA PHE A 18 10.44 15.47 28.96
C PHE A 18 11.01 14.57 30.07
N GLN A 19 10.31 14.49 31.20
CA GLN A 19 10.67 13.69 32.39
C GLN A 19 9.93 12.35 32.44
N GLY A 20 8.79 12.23 31.74
CA GLY A 20 8.02 10.99 31.66
C GLY A 20 8.61 9.94 30.71
N SER A 21 7.85 8.86 30.49
CA SER A 21 8.23 7.75 29.59
C SER A 21 8.55 8.19 28.15
N ALA A 22 7.77 9.14 27.63
CA ALA A 22 8.02 9.77 26.33
C ALA A 22 9.38 10.50 26.30
N GLY A 23 9.73 11.17 27.40
CA GLY A 23 11.02 11.85 27.53
C GLY A 23 12.21 10.89 27.64
N MET A 24 12.04 9.73 28.28
CA MET A 24 13.05 8.68 28.28
C MET A 24 13.28 8.11 26.89
N GLU A 25 12.22 7.88 26.11
CA GLU A 25 12.37 7.41 24.73
C GLU A 25 13.03 8.46 23.84
N LEU A 26 12.72 9.75 24.03
CA LEU A 26 13.45 10.84 23.37
C LEU A 26 14.95 10.75 23.65
N SER A 27 15.36 10.51 24.89
CA SER A 27 16.79 10.34 25.24
C SER A 27 17.44 9.19 24.48
N ARG A 28 16.73 8.07 24.29
CA ARG A 28 17.24 6.93 23.52
C ARG A 28 17.37 7.28 22.04
N MET A 29 16.36 7.93 21.46
CA MET A 29 16.40 8.35 20.06
C MET A 29 17.50 9.38 19.79
N LEU A 30 17.73 10.32 20.72
CA LEU A 30 18.85 11.26 20.63
C LEU A 30 20.20 10.54 20.63
N LYS A 31 20.38 9.56 21.52
CA LYS A 31 21.58 8.73 21.57
C LYS A 31 21.80 7.97 20.25
N ASP A 32 20.76 7.36 19.71
CA ASP A 32 20.82 6.63 18.42
C ASP A 32 21.13 7.56 17.23
N ALA A 33 20.79 8.84 17.34
CA ALA A 33 21.11 9.89 16.38
C ALA A 33 22.48 10.54 16.61
N GLY A 34 23.24 10.13 17.64
CA GLY A 34 24.54 10.73 17.98
C GLY A 34 24.44 12.10 18.65
N ILE A 35 23.32 12.42 19.30
CA ILE A 35 23.11 13.65 20.06
C ILE A 35 23.13 13.35 21.56
N LEU A 36 24.01 14.02 22.31
CA LEU A 36 23.97 13.94 23.76
C LEU A 36 22.85 14.83 24.30
N ARG A 37 22.00 14.27 25.18
CA ARG A 37 20.90 15.04 25.79
C ARG A 37 21.40 16.27 26.55
N SER A 38 22.59 16.21 27.14
CA SER A 38 23.23 17.33 27.85
C SER A 38 23.60 18.51 26.94
N GLU A 39 23.75 18.28 25.63
CA GLU A 39 24.01 19.33 24.63
C GLU A 39 22.70 20.00 24.19
N CYS A 40 21.55 19.47 24.59
CA CYS A 40 20.24 19.96 24.17
C CYS A 40 19.63 20.89 25.22
N TYR A 41 19.31 22.13 24.83
CA TYR A 41 18.31 22.90 25.56
C TYR A 41 16.91 22.34 25.28
N LEU A 42 16.24 21.87 26.32
CA LEU A 42 14.90 21.27 26.26
C LEU A 42 13.85 22.24 26.77
N THR A 43 12.79 22.46 25.99
CA THR A 43 11.66 23.29 26.41
C THR A 43 10.35 22.81 25.76
N ASN A 44 9.25 23.43 26.15
CA ASN A 44 7.94 23.28 25.52
C ASN A 44 7.40 24.65 25.10
N VAL A 45 6.39 24.68 24.23
CA VAL A 45 5.64 25.92 23.99
C VAL A 45 4.97 26.36 25.30
N VAL A 46 4.28 25.44 26.00
CA VAL A 46 3.57 25.74 27.25
C VAL A 46 4.16 24.94 28.41
N ASN A 47 4.84 25.58 29.36
CA ASN A 47 5.44 24.93 30.54
C ASN A 47 4.40 24.73 31.67
N SER A 48 3.21 24.26 31.30
CA SER A 48 2.12 23.88 32.20
C SER A 48 1.21 22.90 31.47
N GLN A 49 0.33 22.22 32.22
CA GLN A 49 -0.59 21.26 31.65
C GLN A 49 -1.92 21.95 31.26
N PRO A 50 -2.27 22.03 29.96
CA PRO A 50 -3.57 22.51 29.52
C PRO A 50 -4.68 21.51 29.86
N GLN A 51 -5.95 21.93 29.79
CA GLN A 51 -7.09 21.08 30.11
C GLN A 51 -7.06 19.78 29.29
N GLY A 52 -7.08 18.63 29.98
CA GLY A 52 -6.99 17.31 29.36
C GLY A 52 -5.62 16.99 28.74
N GLY A 53 -4.56 17.73 29.08
CA GLY A 53 -3.19 17.48 28.65
C GLY A 53 -2.92 17.71 27.16
N ARG A 54 -3.80 18.41 26.45
CA ARG A 54 -3.68 18.64 25.00
C ARG A 54 -3.53 20.11 24.67
N ILE A 55 -2.40 20.49 24.08
CA ILE A 55 -2.16 21.86 23.63
C ILE A 55 -3.17 22.32 22.56
N ASP A 56 -3.68 21.38 21.75
CA ASP A 56 -4.70 21.64 20.73
C ASP A 56 -6.00 22.19 21.31
N SER A 57 -6.28 21.95 22.60
CA SER A 57 -7.44 22.54 23.29
C SER A 57 -7.36 24.06 23.40
N LEU A 58 -6.18 24.64 23.19
CA LEU A 58 -5.94 26.08 23.22
C LEU A 58 -6.13 26.74 21.85
N ILE A 59 -6.50 25.98 20.82
CA ILE A 59 -6.63 26.45 19.43
C ILE A 59 -8.06 26.22 18.94
N ALA A 60 -8.71 27.27 18.46
CA ALA A 60 -10.03 27.16 17.82
C ALA A 60 -9.85 26.77 16.33
N TYR A 61 -10.21 25.53 16.00
CA TYR A 61 -10.15 25.02 14.63
C TYR A 61 -11.38 25.37 13.78
N ARG A 62 -12.52 25.68 14.42
CA ARG A 62 -13.76 26.09 13.74
C ARG A 62 -14.16 27.47 14.20
N LYS A 63 -14.78 28.25 13.32
CA LYS A 63 -15.30 29.58 13.63
C LYS A 63 -16.28 29.58 14.82
N ALA A 64 -17.06 28.51 14.97
CA ALA A 64 -17.99 28.33 16.09
C ALA A 64 -17.31 28.08 17.45
N ASP A 65 -16.04 27.66 17.46
CA ASP A 65 -15.28 27.40 18.69
C ASP A 65 -14.58 28.68 19.21
N VAL A 66 -14.61 29.77 18.44
CA VAL A 66 -14.01 31.05 18.80
C VAL A 66 -14.86 31.74 19.87
N THR A 67 -14.22 32.14 20.96
CA THR A 67 -14.85 32.87 22.08
C THR A 67 -14.19 34.24 22.27
N ALA A 68 -14.78 35.11 23.09
CA ALA A 68 -14.21 36.43 23.42
C ALA A 68 -12.81 36.37 24.05
N ASN A 69 -12.42 35.22 24.62
CA ASN A 69 -11.11 35.02 25.23
C ASN A 69 -10.01 34.65 24.21
N HIS A 70 -10.36 34.38 22.95
CA HIS A 70 -9.38 34.04 21.93
C HIS A 70 -8.74 35.29 21.33
N THR A 71 -7.45 35.19 20.99
CA THR A 71 -6.69 36.21 20.26
C THR A 71 -6.12 35.60 18.98
N SER A 72 -5.93 36.41 17.93
CA SER A 72 -5.30 35.96 16.69
C SER A 72 -3.78 35.80 16.88
N LEU A 73 -3.24 34.65 16.49
CA LEU A 73 -1.81 34.35 16.45
C LEU A 73 -1.53 33.51 15.21
N ASN A 74 -0.62 33.95 14.35
CA ASN A 74 -0.18 33.26 13.12
C ASN A 74 -1.35 32.67 12.29
N GLY A 75 -2.42 33.46 12.12
CA GLY A 75 -3.59 33.08 11.32
C GLY A 75 -4.63 32.19 12.02
N LYS A 76 -4.44 31.83 13.30
CA LYS A 76 -5.41 31.05 14.10
C LYS A 76 -5.88 31.82 15.33
N TYR A 77 -7.06 31.47 15.83
CA TYR A 77 -7.58 31.98 17.10
C TYR A 77 -7.15 31.08 18.25
N VAL A 78 -6.46 31.63 19.24
CA VAL A 78 -5.83 30.87 20.33
C VAL A 78 -6.15 31.47 21.71
N LEU A 79 -6.11 30.65 22.75
CA LEU A 79 -6.29 31.09 24.14
C LEU A 79 -5.00 31.72 24.72
N PRO A 80 -5.11 32.60 25.74
CA PRO A 80 -3.97 33.35 26.30
C PRO A 80 -2.76 32.51 26.75
N PRO A 81 -2.92 31.30 27.36
CA PRO A 81 -1.77 30.48 27.76
C PRO A 81 -0.83 30.14 26.60
N LEU A 82 -1.35 29.96 25.39
CA LEU A 82 -0.53 29.66 24.22
C LEU A 82 0.29 30.87 23.77
N VAL A 83 -0.31 32.06 23.80
CA VAL A 83 0.37 33.34 23.47
C VAL A 83 1.49 33.61 24.47
N ILE A 84 1.23 33.44 25.77
CA ILE A 84 2.21 33.63 26.84
C ILE A 84 3.36 32.62 26.68
N GLY A 85 3.03 31.35 26.43
CA GLY A 85 4.01 30.29 26.21
C GLY A 85 4.90 30.56 24.99
N TYR A 86 4.29 30.97 23.88
CA TYR A 86 5.03 31.32 22.67
C TYR A 86 5.97 32.51 22.88
N ASN A 87 5.51 33.59 23.52
CA ASN A 87 6.36 34.74 23.83
C ASN A 87 7.52 34.38 24.76
N ARG A 88 7.31 33.46 25.72
CA ARG A 88 8.40 32.92 26.55
C ARG A 88 9.39 32.13 25.70
N LEU A 89 8.90 31.24 24.84
CA LEU A 89 9.74 30.44 23.94
C LEU A 89 10.64 31.33 23.06
N LEU A 90 10.11 32.44 22.52
CA LEU A 90 10.91 33.38 21.74
C LEU A 90 12.04 34.02 22.56
N LYS A 91 11.79 34.38 23.82
CA LYS A 91 12.84 34.85 24.73
C LYS A 91 13.87 33.78 25.05
N GLU A 92 13.44 32.53 25.22
CA GLU A 92 14.37 31.41 25.40
C GLU A 92 15.25 31.21 24.16
N ILE A 93 14.69 31.33 22.94
CA ILE A 93 15.46 31.27 21.69
C ILE A 93 16.49 32.43 21.62
N GLU A 94 16.09 33.64 22.01
CA GLU A 94 16.99 34.81 22.08
C GLU A 94 18.19 34.59 23.00
N LEU A 95 17.94 33.97 24.16
CA LEU A 95 18.97 33.69 25.17
C LEU A 95 19.88 32.51 24.78
N VAL A 96 19.29 31.43 24.27
CA VAL A 96 19.99 30.19 23.92
C VAL A 96 20.77 30.33 22.61
N LYS A 97 20.29 31.19 21.69
CA LYS A 97 20.86 31.40 20.36
C LYS A 97 21.13 30.09 19.59
N PRO A 98 20.14 29.21 19.45
CA PRO A 98 20.36 27.91 18.83
C PRO A 98 20.68 28.04 17.33
N ASN A 99 21.61 27.22 16.85
CA ASN A 99 21.82 27.03 15.41
C ASN A 99 20.61 26.34 14.77
N VAL A 100 20.10 25.30 15.44
CA VAL A 100 18.95 24.49 15.01
C VAL A 100 17.95 24.29 16.14
N ILE A 101 16.68 24.41 15.80
CA ILE A 101 15.52 24.12 16.63
C ILE A 101 14.84 22.87 16.06
N CYS A 102 14.74 21.81 16.85
CA CYS A 102 13.95 20.64 16.50
C CYS A 102 12.57 20.74 17.14
N SER A 103 11.53 20.98 16.35
CA SER A 103 10.15 21.01 16.83
C SER A 103 9.57 19.59 16.86
N LEU A 104 9.09 19.16 18.02
CA LEU A 104 8.68 17.78 18.27
C LEU A 104 7.17 17.56 18.07
N ASP A 105 6.43 18.49 17.47
CA ASP A 105 5.01 18.29 17.14
C ASP A 105 4.49 19.36 16.16
N THR A 106 3.21 19.28 15.81
CA THR A 106 2.50 20.18 14.89
C THR A 106 2.41 21.61 15.42
N VAL A 107 2.05 21.83 16.69
CA VAL A 107 1.88 23.18 17.24
C VAL A 107 3.20 23.97 17.30
N PRO A 108 4.32 23.46 17.85
CA PRO A 108 5.59 24.17 17.81
C PRO A 108 6.07 24.39 16.37
N THR A 109 5.87 23.43 15.47
CA THR A 109 6.23 23.60 14.05
C THR A 109 5.45 24.76 13.42
N TRP A 110 4.13 24.80 13.60
CA TRP A 110 3.28 25.88 13.11
C TRP A 110 3.64 27.24 13.71
N LEU A 111 3.87 27.32 15.02
CA LEU A 111 4.24 28.58 15.68
C LEU A 111 5.59 29.12 15.21
N LEU A 112 6.56 28.24 14.96
CA LEU A 112 7.92 28.64 14.58
C LEU A 112 8.05 28.91 13.07
N THR A 113 7.27 28.23 12.22
CA THR A 113 7.51 28.25 10.76
C THR A 113 6.27 28.59 9.93
N GLY A 114 5.06 28.50 10.51
CA GLY A 114 3.80 28.57 9.78
C GLY A 114 3.38 27.24 9.15
N ALA A 115 4.27 26.25 9.05
CA ALA A 115 3.95 24.96 8.47
C ALA A 115 2.95 24.17 9.33
N GLU A 116 1.88 23.70 8.69
CA GLU A 116 0.81 22.96 9.36
C GLU A 116 0.90 21.46 9.03
N SER A 117 0.78 20.60 10.05
CA SER A 117 0.89 19.13 10.00
C SER A 117 2.32 18.57 10.01
N ILE A 118 2.71 18.02 11.16
CA ILE A 118 3.99 17.34 11.31
C ILE A 118 4.15 16.13 10.37
N THR A 119 3.05 15.44 10.04
CA THR A 119 3.11 14.26 9.15
C THR A 119 3.57 14.57 7.73
N LYS A 120 3.41 15.83 7.28
CA LYS A 120 3.87 16.28 5.97
C LYS A 120 5.27 16.87 6.03
N TRP A 121 5.47 17.76 7.00
CA TRP A 121 6.64 18.64 7.06
C TRP A 121 7.84 18.03 7.76
N ARG A 122 7.71 16.87 8.43
CA ARG A 122 8.83 16.24 9.15
C ARG A 122 10.10 16.14 8.30
N GLY A 123 11.23 16.40 8.94
CA GLY A 123 12.55 16.45 8.33
C GLY A 123 12.81 17.64 7.41
N SER A 124 11.84 18.53 7.15
CA SER A 124 12.07 19.69 6.28
C SER A 124 13.11 20.65 6.88
N HIS A 125 13.98 21.17 6.03
CA HIS A 125 14.92 22.24 6.32
C HIS A 125 14.20 23.58 6.29
N LEU A 126 13.52 23.93 7.39
CA LEU A 126 12.78 25.18 7.52
C LEU A 126 13.62 26.23 8.23
N THR A 127 13.16 27.48 8.19
CA THR A 127 13.73 28.58 8.97
C THR A 127 12.66 29.14 9.87
N LEU A 128 13.06 29.68 11.02
CA LEU A 128 12.14 30.45 11.87
C LEU A 128 11.50 31.57 11.05
N SER A 129 10.17 31.67 11.03
CA SER A 129 9.45 32.63 10.19
C SER A 129 9.46 34.04 10.80
N PRO A 130 9.55 35.12 9.99
CA PRO A 130 9.41 36.50 10.46
C PRO A 130 8.10 36.75 11.23
N PRO A 131 8.01 37.76 12.13
CA PRO A 131 8.81 39.00 12.18
C PRO A 131 9.99 38.99 13.16
N HIS A 132 10.54 37.83 13.52
CA HIS A 132 11.56 37.68 14.57
C HIS A 132 12.97 38.16 14.20
N GLU A 133 13.08 39.32 13.54
CA GLU A 133 14.33 39.94 13.08
C GLU A 133 15.36 40.11 14.21
N ALA A 134 14.90 40.36 15.44
CA ALA A 134 15.75 40.47 16.63
C ALA A 134 16.50 39.18 17.00
N LEU A 135 16.06 38.01 16.49
CA LEU A 135 16.67 36.70 16.76
C LEU A 135 17.80 36.34 15.77
N ARG A 136 18.12 37.24 14.84
CA ARG A 136 19.22 37.05 13.88
C ARG A 136 20.58 37.08 14.57
N GLU A 137 21.44 36.16 14.21
CA GLU A 137 22.86 36.15 14.56
C GLU A 137 23.66 36.05 13.27
N GLY A 138 24.58 36.98 13.04
CA GLY A 138 25.24 37.10 11.74
C GLY A 138 24.27 37.32 10.57
N GLY A 139 23.10 37.93 10.83
CA GLY A 139 22.05 38.13 9.82
C GLY A 139 21.17 36.90 9.55
N LEU A 140 21.34 35.78 10.26
CA LEU A 140 20.62 34.53 10.02
C LEU A 140 19.71 34.15 11.18
N LEU A 141 18.48 33.74 10.85
CA LEU A 141 17.54 33.16 11.80
C LEU A 141 17.90 31.69 12.10
N PRO A 142 17.53 31.14 13.28
CA PRO A 142 17.71 29.73 13.57
C PRO A 142 17.03 28.82 12.54
N LYS A 143 17.69 27.71 12.22
CA LYS A 143 17.11 26.61 11.44
C LYS A 143 16.02 25.91 12.25
N VAL A 144 14.99 25.41 11.59
CA VAL A 144 13.92 24.62 12.21
C VAL A 144 13.76 23.30 11.46
N ILE A 145 13.88 22.18 12.16
CA ILE A 145 13.69 20.84 11.58
C ILE A 145 12.64 20.10 12.40
N PRO A 146 11.44 19.90 11.84
CA PRO A 146 10.34 19.30 12.58
C PRO A 146 10.44 17.76 12.58
N THR A 147 10.04 17.09 13.66
CA THR A 147 9.87 15.63 13.71
C THR A 147 8.73 15.19 14.64
N TYR A 148 8.41 13.89 14.65
CA TYR A 148 7.31 13.33 15.45
C TYR A 148 7.55 13.46 16.96
N PRO A 149 6.49 13.68 17.76
CA PRO A 149 6.59 13.68 19.21
C PRO A 149 6.91 12.29 19.74
N PRO A 150 7.73 12.17 20.79
CA PRO A 150 8.05 10.89 21.43
C PRO A 150 6.81 10.12 21.92
N ALA A 151 5.75 10.85 22.32
CA ALA A 151 4.47 10.24 22.70
C ALA A 151 3.80 9.49 21.52
N TRP A 152 3.90 10.02 20.30
CA TRP A 152 3.39 9.32 19.12
C TRP A 152 4.25 8.11 18.79
N VAL A 153 5.57 8.21 18.93
CA VAL A 153 6.49 7.08 18.73
C VAL A 153 6.18 5.94 19.70
N LEU A 154 5.91 6.22 20.98
CA LEU A 154 5.49 5.19 21.93
C LEU A 154 4.16 4.53 21.54
N ALA A 155 3.21 5.32 21.04
CA ALA A 155 1.93 4.82 20.55
C ALA A 155 2.04 4.07 19.22
N GLN A 156 3.00 4.44 18.38
CA GLN A 156 3.22 4.02 16.99
C GLN A 156 4.72 3.81 16.73
N TRP A 157 5.23 2.67 17.19
CA TRP A 157 6.66 2.38 17.20
C TRP A 157 7.30 2.41 15.81
N GLN A 158 6.53 2.12 14.76
CA GLN A 158 6.99 2.23 13.38
C GLN A 158 7.44 3.65 12.99
N LEU A 159 7.06 4.68 13.75
CA LEU A 159 7.53 6.06 13.54
C LEU A 159 8.98 6.28 14.03
N ARG A 160 9.47 5.42 14.95
CA ARG A 160 10.77 5.61 15.61
C ARG A 160 11.92 5.75 14.62
N PRO A 161 12.09 4.90 13.58
CA PRO A 161 13.22 5.03 12.67
C PRO A 161 13.20 6.35 11.90
N HIS A 162 12.02 6.83 11.53
CA HIS A 162 11.86 8.14 10.85
C HIS A 162 12.28 9.28 11.77
N THR A 163 11.86 9.24 13.03
CA THR A 163 12.27 10.23 14.02
C THR A 163 13.77 10.23 14.28
N VAL A 164 14.39 9.04 14.35
CA VAL A 164 15.85 8.94 14.50
C VAL A 164 16.58 9.52 13.29
N GLU A 165 16.09 9.28 12.07
CA GLU A 165 16.71 9.86 10.87
C GLU A 165 16.56 11.39 10.83
N ASP A 166 15.39 11.92 11.18
CA ASP A 166 15.20 13.37 11.33
C ASP A 166 16.15 13.96 12.38
N LEU A 167 16.38 13.25 13.49
CA LEU A 167 17.33 13.69 14.52
C LEU A 167 18.78 13.61 14.03
N ARG A 168 19.15 12.65 13.19
CA ARG A 168 20.48 12.64 12.54
C ARG A 168 20.65 13.84 11.64
N ARG A 169 19.60 14.23 10.91
CA ARG A 169 19.57 15.49 10.15
C ARG A 169 19.73 16.70 11.07
N VAL A 170 19.02 16.75 12.20
CA VAL A 170 19.22 17.79 13.23
C VAL A 170 20.67 17.86 13.72
N LYS A 171 21.33 16.70 13.94
CA LYS A 171 22.73 16.65 14.35
C LYS A 171 23.64 17.26 13.28
N ARG A 172 23.51 16.84 12.01
CA ARG A 172 24.28 17.40 10.89
C ARG A 172 24.11 18.92 10.79
N GLU A 173 22.87 19.39 10.93
CA GLU A 173 22.54 20.81 10.82
C GLU A 173 22.84 21.63 12.09
N SER A 174 23.32 21.01 13.17
CA SER A 174 23.52 21.71 14.45
C SER A 174 24.78 22.57 14.53
N GLU A 175 25.74 22.36 13.62
CA GLU A 175 27.07 22.99 13.68
C GLU A 175 27.07 24.47 13.22
N SER A 176 26.15 24.85 12.33
CA SER A 176 26.06 26.18 11.73
C SER A 176 24.61 26.65 11.60
N ARG A 177 24.33 27.95 11.46
CA ARG A 177 23.00 28.50 11.08
C ARG A 177 22.74 28.47 9.57
N VAL A 178 23.76 28.17 8.76
CA VAL A 178 23.65 28.06 7.30
C VAL A 178 23.19 26.65 6.93
N TYR A 179 22.30 26.54 5.95
CA TYR A 179 22.09 25.27 5.26
C TYR A 179 23.17 25.11 4.20
N GLU A 180 24.00 24.10 4.37
CA GLU A 180 24.96 23.70 3.35
C GLU A 180 24.18 22.91 2.28
N HIS A 181 24.51 23.08 1.00
CA HIS A 181 23.88 22.36 -0.12
C HIS A 181 22.41 22.70 -0.43
N ILE A 182 21.99 23.96 -0.28
CA ILE A 182 20.73 24.41 -0.90
C ILE A 182 20.88 24.28 -2.43
N PRO A 183 20.00 23.54 -3.12
CA PRO A 183 20.13 23.34 -4.55
C PRO A 183 19.84 24.65 -5.30
N GLN A 184 20.64 24.93 -6.33
CA GLN A 184 20.38 26.02 -7.28
C GLN A 184 19.79 25.42 -8.55
N TRP A 185 18.47 25.44 -8.65
CA TRP A 185 17.76 24.85 -9.78
C TRP A 185 17.68 25.78 -10.98
N ASN A 186 17.99 25.24 -12.16
CA ASN A 186 17.91 25.90 -13.45
C ASN A 186 16.68 25.39 -14.20
N PHE A 187 15.49 25.81 -13.75
CA PHE A 187 14.24 25.37 -14.38
C PHE A 187 13.85 26.23 -15.56
N ILE A 188 13.60 25.58 -16.69
CA ILE A 188 12.98 26.19 -17.86
C ILE A 188 11.47 25.95 -17.76
N VAL A 189 10.75 26.99 -17.32
CA VAL A 189 9.28 27.00 -17.26
C VAL A 189 8.73 28.05 -18.21
N LYS A 190 7.52 27.81 -18.73
CA LYS A 190 6.92 28.62 -19.80
C LYS A 190 7.83 28.75 -21.04
N PRO A 191 8.38 27.64 -21.57
CA PRO A 191 9.34 27.70 -22.64
C PRO A 191 8.72 28.20 -23.94
N THR A 192 9.54 28.81 -24.78
CA THR A 192 9.26 29.01 -26.20
C THR A 192 9.46 27.71 -26.97
N ARG A 193 8.85 27.61 -28.15
CA ARG A 193 9.04 26.47 -29.07
C ARG A 193 10.53 26.19 -29.33
N ASN A 194 11.31 27.24 -29.57
CA ASN A 194 12.72 27.11 -29.90
C ASN A 194 13.53 26.59 -28.71
N GLU A 195 13.22 27.01 -27.48
CA GLU A 195 13.87 26.47 -26.28
C GLU A 195 13.58 24.98 -26.10
N VAL A 196 12.32 24.56 -26.27
CA VAL A 196 11.95 23.13 -26.18
C VAL A 196 12.68 22.32 -27.24
N VAL A 197 12.59 22.72 -28.51
CA VAL A 197 13.20 21.97 -29.61
C VAL A 197 14.71 21.92 -29.47
N SER A 198 15.37 23.05 -29.16
CA SER A 198 16.83 23.10 -28.99
C SER A 198 17.28 22.22 -27.82
N CYS A 199 16.53 22.21 -26.71
CA CYS A 199 16.82 21.33 -25.58
C CYS A 199 16.69 19.85 -25.96
N LEU A 200 15.62 19.46 -26.67
CA LEU A 200 15.40 18.07 -27.07
C LEU A 200 16.40 17.60 -28.15
N GLU A 201 16.81 18.48 -29.05
CA GLU A 201 17.88 18.22 -30.02
C GLU A 201 19.23 18.05 -29.33
N TRP A 202 19.55 18.90 -28.35
CA TRP A 202 20.73 18.75 -27.52
C TRP A 202 20.72 17.42 -26.76
N LEU A 203 19.61 17.07 -26.11
CA LEU A 203 19.45 15.77 -25.44
C LEU A 203 19.64 14.60 -26.40
N THR A 204 19.11 14.71 -27.63
CA THR A 204 19.30 13.69 -28.66
C THR A 204 20.79 13.56 -29.01
N ALA A 205 21.51 14.67 -29.15
CA ALA A 205 22.95 14.65 -29.42
C ALA A 205 23.76 14.04 -28.25
N GLN A 206 23.38 14.32 -27.00
CA GLN A 206 23.98 13.65 -25.83
C GLN A 206 23.73 12.14 -25.87
N LEU A 207 22.51 11.73 -26.18
CA LEU A 207 22.11 10.34 -26.30
C LEU A 207 22.84 9.59 -27.44
N ASP A 208 23.05 10.25 -28.59
CA ASP A 208 23.81 9.69 -29.71
C ASP A 208 25.29 9.50 -29.36
N ALA A 209 25.87 10.43 -28.58
CA ALA A 209 27.26 10.38 -28.13
C ALA A 209 27.48 9.46 -26.91
N ALA A 210 26.42 9.06 -26.20
CA ALA A 210 26.53 8.30 -24.97
C ALA A 210 27.04 6.87 -25.21
N THR A 211 28.09 6.48 -24.46
CA THR A 211 28.61 5.10 -24.40
C THR A 211 27.96 4.26 -23.30
N GLU A 212 27.39 4.93 -22.31
CA GLU A 212 26.66 4.35 -21.18
C GLU A 212 25.20 4.87 -21.18
N PRO A 213 24.26 4.23 -20.47
CA PRO A 213 22.89 4.72 -20.38
C PRO A 213 22.83 6.17 -19.86
N PHE A 214 22.18 7.05 -20.62
CA PHE A 214 21.96 8.44 -20.26
C PHE A 214 20.63 8.58 -19.51
N TRP A 215 20.71 9.02 -18.26
CA TRP A 215 19.56 9.09 -17.35
C TRP A 215 18.72 10.35 -17.54
N LEU A 216 17.42 10.15 -17.76
CA LEU A 216 16.42 11.21 -17.78
C LEU A 216 15.31 10.91 -16.78
N GLU A 217 14.92 11.90 -16.00
CA GLU A 217 13.74 11.83 -15.15
C GLU A 217 12.53 12.38 -15.90
N LEU A 218 11.40 11.67 -15.81
CA LEU A 218 10.14 12.05 -16.44
C LEU A 218 9.02 12.05 -15.41
N ASP A 219 8.19 13.09 -15.47
CA ASP A 219 6.97 13.22 -14.66
C ASP A 219 5.87 13.93 -15.46
N LEU A 220 4.61 13.50 -15.32
CA LEU A 220 3.46 14.17 -15.93
C LEU A 220 2.53 14.79 -14.90
N GLU A 221 2.05 15.98 -15.23
CA GLU A 221 0.83 16.51 -14.62
C GLU A 221 -0.35 16.29 -15.53
N THR A 222 -1.49 15.91 -14.95
CA THR A 222 -2.71 15.61 -15.70
C THR A 222 -3.88 16.49 -15.27
N ARG A 223 -4.74 16.83 -16.23
CA ARG A 223 -5.94 17.63 -16.00
C ARG A 223 -7.07 17.11 -16.88
N ALA A 224 -8.22 16.82 -16.28
CA ALA A 224 -9.40 16.31 -16.99
C ALA A 224 -9.13 15.10 -17.90
N GLY A 225 -8.31 14.14 -17.45
CA GLY A 225 -7.99 12.92 -18.20
C GLY A 225 -7.02 13.13 -19.38
N HIS A 226 -6.39 14.30 -19.48
CA HIS A 226 -5.39 14.65 -20.49
C HIS A 226 -4.06 15.02 -19.85
N ILE A 227 -2.98 14.99 -20.63
CA ILE A 227 -1.65 15.43 -20.22
C ILE A 227 -1.65 16.96 -20.20
N ALA A 228 -1.44 17.56 -19.03
CA ALA A 228 -1.42 19.00 -18.84
C ALA A 228 -0.02 19.57 -19.11
N CYS A 229 1.02 18.93 -18.57
CA CYS A 229 2.42 19.21 -18.88
C CYS A 229 3.27 17.96 -18.66
N LEU A 230 4.47 17.97 -19.23
CA LEU A 230 5.50 16.95 -19.07
C LEU A 230 6.78 17.61 -18.57
N GLY A 231 7.38 17.05 -17.52
CA GLY A 231 8.65 17.46 -16.97
C GLY A 231 9.76 16.51 -17.43
N LEU A 232 10.92 17.07 -17.75
CA LEU A 232 12.15 16.33 -17.99
C LEU A 232 13.29 16.92 -17.17
N SER A 233 14.09 16.05 -16.56
CA SER A 233 15.36 16.43 -15.95
C SER A 233 16.49 15.52 -16.41
N TRP A 234 17.70 16.05 -16.48
CA TRP A 234 18.92 15.33 -16.89
C TRP A 234 20.09 15.52 -15.91
N SER A 235 19.87 16.27 -14.84
CA SER A 235 20.83 16.50 -13.74
C SER A 235 20.05 16.76 -12.44
N ARG A 236 20.72 16.96 -11.30
CA ARG A 236 20.03 17.32 -10.05
C ARG A 236 19.56 18.78 -10.02
N GLU A 237 19.91 19.56 -11.03
CA GLU A 237 19.74 21.01 -11.06
C GLU A 237 18.90 21.50 -12.24
N ASP A 238 18.99 20.82 -13.38
CA ASP A 238 18.38 21.25 -14.64
C ASP A 238 17.10 20.48 -14.93
N ALA A 239 16.03 21.21 -15.23
CA ALA A 239 14.79 20.63 -15.68
C ALA A 239 14.01 21.54 -16.64
N LEU A 240 13.26 20.92 -17.54
CA LEU A 240 12.37 21.56 -18.50
C LEU A 240 10.95 21.07 -18.26
N CYS A 241 10.01 22.01 -18.09
CA CYS A 241 8.58 21.71 -18.13
C CYS A 241 8.00 22.11 -19.49
N ILE A 242 7.41 21.15 -20.20
CA ILE A 242 6.72 21.31 -21.48
C ILE A 242 5.21 21.29 -21.24
N PRO A 243 4.54 22.46 -21.17
CA PRO A 243 3.09 22.53 -21.05
C PRO A 243 2.39 22.12 -22.34
N PHE A 244 1.28 21.39 -22.25
CA PHE A 244 0.40 21.06 -23.37
C PHE A 244 -0.98 21.72 -23.22
N MET A 245 -1.42 21.94 -21.98
CA MET A 245 -2.63 22.70 -21.67
C MET A 245 -2.27 24.02 -20.99
N CYS A 246 -3.06 25.07 -21.24
CA CYS A 246 -2.99 26.31 -20.48
C CYS A 246 -4.36 26.99 -20.38
N VAL A 247 -4.56 27.81 -19.35
CA VAL A 247 -5.81 28.58 -19.20
C VAL A 247 -5.89 29.75 -20.19
N ALA A 248 -4.73 30.29 -20.58
CA ALA A 248 -4.66 31.44 -21.47
C ALA A 248 -5.20 31.14 -22.89
N ARG A 249 -5.15 29.87 -23.32
CA ARG A 249 -5.70 29.42 -24.60
C ARG A 249 -6.29 28.02 -24.48
N TYR A 250 -7.61 27.93 -24.66
CA TYR A 250 -8.37 26.69 -24.52
C TYR A 250 -7.97 25.59 -25.52
N GLU A 251 -7.39 25.96 -26.66
CA GLU A 251 -6.94 25.05 -27.71
C GLU A 251 -5.63 24.31 -27.36
N GLY A 252 -4.91 24.75 -26.33
CA GLY A 252 -3.61 24.18 -25.91
C GLY A 252 -2.49 25.21 -25.76
N TYR A 253 -1.34 24.81 -25.23
CA TYR A 253 -0.16 25.68 -25.09
C TYR A 253 0.64 25.84 -26.40
N TRP A 254 0.49 24.91 -27.33
CA TRP A 254 1.13 24.97 -28.64
C TRP A 254 0.10 25.13 -29.75
N ARG A 255 0.56 25.57 -30.93
CA ARG A 255 -0.22 25.32 -32.15
C ARG A 255 -0.10 23.83 -32.48
N GLN A 256 -1.11 23.24 -33.11
CA GLN A 256 -1.12 21.81 -33.42
C GLN A 256 0.14 21.34 -34.19
N THR A 257 0.64 22.17 -35.13
CA THR A 257 1.87 21.86 -35.87
C THR A 257 3.12 21.88 -34.99
N ASP A 258 3.17 22.80 -34.02
CA ASP A 258 4.31 22.90 -33.10
C ASP A 258 4.28 21.78 -32.08
N GLU A 259 3.10 21.41 -31.58
CA GLU A 259 2.91 20.27 -30.70
C GLU A 259 3.37 18.98 -31.38
N ALA A 260 2.99 18.75 -32.64
CA ALA A 260 3.41 17.58 -33.40
C ALA A 260 4.95 17.49 -33.53
N VAL A 261 5.63 18.62 -33.76
CA VAL A 261 7.10 18.67 -33.80
C VAL A 261 7.69 18.34 -32.43
N ILE A 262 7.18 18.94 -31.35
CA ILE A 262 7.64 18.68 -29.98
C ILE A 262 7.45 17.20 -29.62
N LEU A 263 6.29 16.61 -29.93
CA LEU A 263 6.00 15.20 -29.68
C LEU A 263 6.92 14.27 -30.49
N TRP A 264 7.26 14.63 -31.72
CA TRP A 264 8.23 13.87 -32.50
C TRP A 264 9.63 13.88 -31.86
N HIS A 265 10.10 15.02 -31.37
CA HIS A 265 11.37 15.10 -30.64
C HIS A 265 11.32 14.35 -29.31
N LEU A 266 10.22 14.46 -28.55
CA LEU A 266 10.02 13.70 -27.31
C LEU A 266 10.05 12.20 -27.57
N HIS A 267 9.36 11.73 -28.62
CA HIS A 267 9.41 10.33 -29.02
C HIS A 267 10.85 9.88 -29.31
N ARG A 268 11.62 10.66 -30.07
CA ARG A 268 13.03 10.35 -30.37
C ARG A 268 13.89 10.25 -29.12
N VAL A 269 13.77 11.20 -28.19
CA VAL A 269 14.53 11.22 -26.93
C VAL A 269 14.13 10.05 -26.04
N LEU A 270 12.83 9.89 -25.77
CA LEU A 270 12.31 8.95 -24.77
C LEU A 270 12.31 7.49 -25.21
N THR A 271 12.47 7.24 -26.51
CA THR A 271 12.61 5.87 -27.06
C THR A 271 14.02 5.56 -27.56
N HIS A 272 14.97 6.49 -27.38
CA HIS A 272 16.34 6.29 -27.84
C HIS A 272 16.99 5.06 -27.18
N ARG A 273 17.81 4.31 -27.92
CA ARG A 273 18.46 3.07 -27.42
C ARG A 273 19.42 3.29 -26.24
N ASN A 274 19.90 4.51 -26.04
CA ASN A 274 20.81 4.86 -24.95
C ASN A 274 20.10 5.59 -23.79
N VAL A 275 18.79 5.88 -23.90
CA VAL A 275 18.08 6.53 -22.80
C VAL A 275 17.73 5.51 -21.72
N ALA A 276 17.87 5.95 -20.47
CA ALA A 276 17.36 5.28 -19.28
C ALA A 276 16.39 6.23 -18.58
N VAL A 277 15.09 5.99 -18.73
CA VAL A 277 14.06 6.84 -18.10
C VAL A 277 13.84 6.39 -16.66
N ARG A 278 13.91 7.35 -15.74
CA ARG A 278 13.56 7.22 -14.34
C ARG A 278 12.28 8.00 -14.05
N TRP A 279 11.41 7.44 -13.23
CA TRP A 279 10.16 8.10 -12.82
C TRP A 279 9.74 7.62 -11.43
N GLN A 280 8.74 8.28 -10.87
CA GLN A 280 8.02 7.80 -9.70
C GLN A 280 6.64 7.32 -10.14
N ASN A 281 6.30 6.05 -9.91
CA ASN A 281 5.00 5.48 -10.26
C ASN A 281 4.69 5.55 -11.78
N GLY A 282 5.69 5.25 -12.61
CA GLY A 282 5.62 5.46 -14.06
C GLY A 282 4.59 4.63 -14.81
N LEU A 283 3.99 3.61 -14.18
CA LEU A 283 2.82 2.93 -14.74
C LEU A 283 1.66 3.91 -14.96
N TYR A 284 1.56 4.95 -14.14
CA TYR A 284 0.60 6.03 -14.33
C TYR A 284 0.92 6.85 -15.59
N ASP A 285 2.14 7.37 -15.68
CA ASP A 285 2.59 8.21 -16.79
C ASP A 285 2.57 7.46 -18.13
N ALA A 286 3.07 6.22 -18.14
CA ALA A 286 3.10 5.37 -19.33
C ALA A 286 1.70 5.06 -19.88
N GLN A 287 0.67 4.97 -19.04
CA GLN A 287 -0.71 4.82 -19.53
C GLN A 287 -1.20 6.09 -20.25
N TYR A 288 -0.88 7.28 -19.74
CA TYR A 288 -1.22 8.54 -20.39
C TYR A 288 -0.48 8.71 -21.70
N ILE A 289 0.84 8.48 -21.72
CA ILE A 289 1.67 8.60 -22.92
C ILE A 289 1.22 7.60 -23.99
N TRP A 290 0.96 6.35 -23.61
CA TRP A 290 0.48 5.36 -24.58
C TRP A 290 -0.91 5.70 -25.15
N ARG A 291 -1.83 6.17 -24.30
CA ARG A 291 -3.20 6.51 -24.72
C ARG A 291 -3.25 7.73 -25.63
N HIS A 292 -2.46 8.76 -25.33
CA HIS A 292 -2.49 10.05 -26.04
C HIS A 292 -1.46 10.16 -27.16
N TRP A 293 -0.27 9.57 -27.00
CA TRP A 293 0.86 9.74 -27.92
C TRP A 293 1.35 8.43 -28.56
N HIS A 294 0.78 7.27 -28.19
CA HIS A 294 0.98 5.98 -28.85
C HIS A 294 2.40 5.41 -28.84
N PHE A 295 3.24 5.82 -27.88
CA PHE A 295 4.50 5.15 -27.57
C PHE A 295 4.64 4.92 -26.06
N VAL A 296 5.70 4.23 -25.64
CA VAL A 296 6.04 4.06 -24.21
C VAL A 296 7.52 4.46 -24.05
N PRO A 297 7.86 5.38 -23.13
CA PRO A 297 9.26 5.71 -22.84
C PRO A 297 10.04 4.47 -22.39
N ARG A 298 11.35 4.46 -22.62
CA ARG A 298 12.24 3.38 -22.18
C ARG A 298 12.54 3.49 -20.68
N GLY A 299 11.53 3.20 -19.88
CA GLY A 299 11.60 3.12 -18.42
C GLY A 299 12.59 2.06 -17.96
N VAL A 300 13.55 2.46 -17.13
CA VAL A 300 14.56 1.59 -16.52
C VAL A 300 14.38 1.52 -15.01
N GLN A 301 14.01 2.62 -14.37
CA GLN A 301 13.82 2.67 -12.92
C GLN A 301 12.52 3.39 -12.55
N ASP A 302 11.68 2.71 -11.77
CA ASP A 302 10.61 3.33 -10.99
C ASP A 302 11.02 3.40 -9.51
N THR A 303 11.17 4.61 -8.97
CA THR A 303 11.58 4.84 -7.58
C THR A 303 10.54 4.30 -6.57
N LEU A 304 9.26 4.20 -6.94
CA LEU A 304 8.25 3.53 -6.12
C LEU A 304 8.57 2.02 -5.99
N ILE A 305 9.04 1.39 -7.07
CA ILE A 305 9.42 -0.01 -7.10
C ILE A 305 10.75 -0.21 -6.37
N SER A 306 11.75 0.64 -6.60
CA SER A 306 13.03 0.60 -5.88
C SER A 306 12.84 0.71 -4.37
N GLN A 307 12.00 1.62 -3.90
CA GLN A 307 11.65 1.71 -2.48
C GLN A 307 10.93 0.46 -1.96
N HIS A 308 10.11 -0.19 -2.80
CA HIS A 308 9.47 -1.44 -2.43
C HIS A 308 10.47 -2.60 -2.32
N THR A 309 11.49 -2.63 -3.18
CA THR A 309 12.60 -3.57 -3.14
C THR A 309 13.42 -3.40 -1.85
N ALA A 310 13.84 -2.17 -1.54
CA ALA A 310 14.68 -1.91 -0.37
C ALA A 310 13.89 -2.02 0.95
N PHE A 311 12.74 -1.36 1.02
CA PHE A 311 11.98 -1.20 2.26
C PHE A 311 10.47 -1.39 2.05
N VAL A 312 10.10 -2.64 1.79
CA VAL A 312 8.74 -3.08 1.44
C VAL A 312 7.61 -2.52 2.33
N SER A 313 7.85 -2.34 3.64
CA SER A 313 6.85 -1.86 4.60
C SER A 313 6.81 -0.34 4.81
N LEU A 314 7.77 0.40 4.26
CA LEU A 314 7.81 1.86 4.38
C LEU A 314 6.91 2.54 3.33
N PRO A 315 6.47 3.79 3.58
CA PRO A 315 5.79 4.60 2.58
C PRO A 315 6.66 4.79 1.32
N LYS A 316 6.00 5.03 0.19
CA LYS A 316 6.61 5.07 -1.15
C LYS A 316 6.19 6.29 -1.94
N SER A 317 5.70 7.33 -1.26
CA SER A 317 5.45 8.61 -1.92
C SER A 317 6.79 9.28 -2.18
N LEU A 318 6.90 10.00 -3.30
CA LEU A 318 8.12 10.76 -3.60
C LEU A 318 8.49 11.73 -2.48
N ALA A 319 7.50 12.38 -1.85
CA ALA A 319 7.76 13.25 -0.70
C ALA A 319 8.37 12.50 0.48
N PHE A 320 7.87 11.29 0.78
CA PHE A 320 8.47 10.47 1.83
C PHE A 320 9.88 10.00 1.44
N GLN A 321 10.10 9.54 0.21
CA GLN A 321 11.44 9.12 -0.22
C GLN A 321 12.42 10.30 -0.22
N ALA A 322 12.08 11.44 -0.83
CA ALA A 322 12.90 12.65 -0.82
C ALA A 322 13.20 13.12 0.60
N SER A 323 12.23 13.03 1.51
CA SER A 323 12.47 13.38 2.90
C SER A 323 13.46 12.47 3.63
N MET A 324 13.70 11.25 3.13
CA MET A 324 14.71 10.32 3.66
C MET A 324 16.05 10.47 2.94
N TYR A 325 16.03 10.66 1.62
CA TYR A 325 17.19 10.48 0.75
C TYR A 325 17.75 11.78 0.17
N SER A 326 16.96 12.85 0.06
CA SER A 326 17.46 14.12 -0.46
C SER A 326 18.40 14.79 0.56
N PRO A 327 19.58 15.27 0.11
CA PRO A 327 20.51 16.00 0.97
C PRO A 327 19.88 17.23 1.61
N HIS A 328 19.18 18.05 0.81
CA HIS A 328 18.40 19.19 1.26
C HIS A 328 16.93 19.02 0.91
N TYR A 329 16.10 18.73 1.92
CA TYR A 329 14.67 18.49 1.73
C TYR A 329 13.82 19.60 2.36
N VAL A 330 12.85 20.09 1.60
CA VAL A 330 11.72 20.89 2.09
C VAL A 330 10.47 20.31 1.44
N TYR A 331 9.43 20.06 2.23
CA TYR A 331 8.18 19.55 1.70
C TYR A 331 7.57 20.55 0.69
N TRP A 332 7.32 20.11 -0.54
CA TRP A 332 6.83 20.95 -1.64
C TRP A 332 5.45 20.50 -2.18
N LYS A 333 4.90 19.39 -1.67
CA LYS A 333 3.73 18.77 -2.32
C LYS A 333 2.43 19.59 -2.22
N ASP A 334 2.38 20.57 -1.31
CA ASP A 334 1.28 21.53 -1.20
C ASP A 334 1.49 22.78 -2.09
N ASP A 335 2.65 22.95 -2.75
CA ASP A 335 3.04 24.18 -3.46
C ASP A 335 2.53 24.29 -4.90
N GLY A 336 1.48 23.56 -5.28
CA GLY A 336 0.88 23.68 -6.62
C GLY A 336 0.63 22.37 -7.38
N LYS A 337 0.42 21.25 -6.67
CA LYS A 337 0.06 19.95 -7.26
C LYS A 337 -1.14 19.96 -8.20
N THR A 338 -2.03 20.94 -8.04
CA THR A 338 -3.11 21.20 -8.99
C THR A 338 -3.18 22.70 -9.23
N TRP A 339 -3.38 23.10 -10.48
CA TRP A 339 -3.60 24.50 -10.79
C TRP A 339 -4.94 24.97 -10.19
N GLU A 340 -4.88 26.07 -9.45
CA GLU A 340 -6.04 26.78 -8.91
C GLU A 340 -6.22 28.12 -9.64
N PRO A 341 -7.47 28.58 -9.88
CA PRO A 341 -7.75 29.83 -10.61
C PRO A 341 -7.09 31.10 -10.07
N ASN A 342 -6.71 31.10 -8.79
CA ASN A 342 -6.09 32.22 -8.08
C ASN A 342 -4.55 32.18 -8.12
N GLN A 343 -3.93 31.23 -8.81
CA GLN A 343 -2.46 31.08 -8.89
C GLN A 343 -1.98 31.02 -10.34
N PRO A 344 -0.76 31.50 -10.65
CA PRO A 344 -0.21 31.37 -11.99
C PRO A 344 0.10 29.89 -12.33
N GLU A 345 -0.13 29.48 -13.59
CA GLU A 345 0.21 28.12 -14.07
C GLU A 345 1.72 27.81 -13.96
N SER A 346 2.58 28.83 -13.89
CA SER A 346 4.02 28.64 -13.69
C SER A 346 4.35 27.87 -12.43
N LYS A 347 3.53 27.97 -11.37
CA LYS A 347 3.72 27.16 -10.15
C LYS A 347 3.54 25.66 -10.38
N LEU A 348 2.57 25.28 -11.22
CA LEU A 348 2.37 23.87 -11.59
C LEU A 348 3.57 23.37 -12.42
N TRP A 349 4.10 24.22 -13.30
CA TRP A 349 5.26 23.87 -14.12
C TRP A 349 6.55 23.76 -13.29
N GLU A 350 6.75 24.67 -12.34
CA GLU A 350 7.84 24.60 -11.36
C GLU A 350 7.71 23.34 -10.50
N TYR A 351 6.50 23.03 -10.00
CA TYR A 351 6.21 21.81 -9.25
C TYR A 351 6.63 20.55 -10.01
N ASN A 352 6.25 20.46 -11.28
CA ASN A 352 6.58 19.33 -12.14
C ASN A 352 8.10 19.20 -12.38
N CYS A 353 8.82 20.33 -12.51
CA CYS A 353 10.29 20.33 -12.53
C CYS A 353 10.88 19.84 -11.19
N VAL A 354 10.32 20.26 -10.05
CA VAL A 354 10.74 19.78 -8.72
C VAL A 354 10.55 18.27 -8.61
N ASP A 355 9.42 17.73 -9.07
CA ASP A 355 9.17 16.29 -9.06
C ASP A 355 10.22 15.52 -9.87
N CYS A 356 10.64 16.04 -11.03
CA CYS A 356 11.71 15.43 -11.82
C CYS A 356 13.06 15.41 -11.07
N VAL A 357 13.55 16.54 -10.57
CA VAL A 357 14.85 16.58 -9.88
C VAL A 357 14.83 15.79 -8.56
N ARG A 358 13.71 15.78 -7.83
CA ARG A 358 13.56 14.98 -6.61
C ARG A 358 13.54 13.49 -6.91
N THR A 359 12.91 13.09 -8.02
CA THR A 359 12.95 11.70 -8.50
C THR A 359 14.38 11.29 -8.81
N ARG A 360 15.21 12.19 -9.36
CA ARG A 360 16.64 11.91 -9.61
C ARG A 360 17.40 11.65 -8.33
N GLU A 361 17.33 12.59 -7.38
CA GLU A 361 18.04 12.49 -6.10
C GLU A 361 17.67 11.19 -5.37
N VAL A 362 16.38 10.88 -5.34
CA VAL A 362 15.85 9.67 -4.72
C VAL A 362 16.34 8.42 -5.45
N GLY A 363 16.20 8.36 -6.77
CA GLY A 363 16.52 7.14 -7.51
C GLY A 363 18.01 6.80 -7.50
N GLU A 364 18.89 7.81 -7.51
CA GLU A 364 20.34 7.60 -7.37
C GLU A 364 20.69 7.01 -5.99
N GLU A 365 20.09 7.54 -4.91
CA GLU A 365 20.34 7.05 -3.56
C GLU A 365 19.70 5.67 -3.31
N GLU A 366 18.52 5.40 -3.86
CA GLU A 366 17.87 4.09 -3.76
C GLU A 366 18.71 2.99 -4.44
N LEU A 367 19.30 3.25 -5.62
CA LEU A 367 20.21 2.29 -6.26
C LEU A 367 21.46 2.03 -5.41
N ARG A 368 22.03 3.07 -4.79
CA ARG A 368 23.16 2.93 -3.85
C ARG A 368 22.79 2.05 -2.66
N ILE A 369 21.62 2.28 -2.05
CA ILE A 369 21.10 1.48 -0.94
C ILE A 369 20.87 0.03 -1.38
N ILE A 370 20.28 -0.19 -2.55
CA ILE A 370 20.04 -1.54 -3.10
C ILE A 370 21.36 -2.29 -3.26
N GLU A 371 22.42 -1.62 -3.72
CA GLU A 371 23.76 -2.21 -3.82
C GLU A 371 24.35 -2.55 -2.45
N GLU A 372 24.28 -1.63 -1.48
CA GLU A 372 24.75 -1.85 -0.10
C GLU A 372 24.00 -2.99 0.61
N LEU A 373 22.71 -3.16 0.30
CA LEU A 373 21.89 -4.24 0.84
C LEU A 373 22.02 -5.54 0.04
N HIS A 374 22.78 -5.57 -1.06
CA HIS A 374 22.92 -6.72 -1.95
C HIS A 374 21.58 -7.21 -2.54
N LEU A 375 20.75 -6.29 -3.02
CA LEU A 375 19.41 -6.55 -3.56
C LEU A 375 19.32 -6.31 -5.08
N GLN A 376 20.44 -6.28 -5.81
CA GLN A 376 20.47 -5.95 -7.24
C GLN A 376 19.62 -6.91 -8.10
N ASP A 377 19.68 -8.21 -7.84
CA ASP A 377 18.87 -9.21 -8.58
C ASP A 377 17.37 -9.07 -8.29
N VAL A 378 17.04 -8.72 -7.05
CA VAL A 378 15.67 -8.47 -6.59
C VAL A 378 15.11 -7.24 -7.32
N GLU A 379 15.90 -6.17 -7.37
CA GLU A 379 15.55 -4.92 -8.05
C GLU A 379 15.37 -5.12 -9.56
N ALA A 380 16.34 -5.77 -10.21
CA ALA A 380 16.29 -6.03 -11.64
C ALA A 380 15.02 -6.80 -12.02
N PHE A 381 14.64 -7.80 -11.21
CA PHE A 381 13.39 -8.53 -11.43
C PHE A 381 12.14 -7.67 -11.18
N GLN A 382 12.11 -6.89 -10.10
CA GLN A 382 10.96 -6.06 -9.76
C GLN A 382 10.70 -4.98 -10.80
N GLN A 383 11.74 -4.31 -11.29
CA GLN A 383 11.62 -3.33 -12.39
C GLN A 383 11.13 -4.00 -13.68
N LYS A 384 11.54 -5.24 -13.96
CA LYS A 384 11.10 -5.99 -15.14
C LYS A 384 9.59 -6.25 -15.15
N LEU A 385 8.92 -6.30 -14.00
CA LEU A 385 7.45 -6.45 -13.92
C LEU A 385 6.69 -5.30 -14.58
N PHE A 386 7.31 -4.13 -14.72
CA PHE A 386 6.71 -2.95 -15.35
C PHE A 386 6.06 -3.29 -16.70
N TRP A 387 6.77 -4.00 -17.58
CA TRP A 387 6.35 -4.28 -18.95
C TRP A 387 5.14 -5.21 -19.07
N PRO A 388 5.14 -6.42 -18.47
CA PRO A 388 3.97 -7.30 -18.51
C PRO A 388 2.76 -6.66 -17.83
N VAL A 389 2.97 -5.92 -16.73
CA VAL A 389 1.89 -5.23 -16.01
C VAL A 389 1.28 -4.11 -16.86
N LEU A 390 2.10 -3.23 -17.45
CA LEU A 390 1.64 -2.18 -18.35
C LEU A 390 0.86 -2.78 -19.53
N LYS A 391 1.34 -3.87 -20.12
CA LYS A 391 0.65 -4.55 -21.21
C LYS A 391 -0.75 -5.01 -20.80
N ALA A 392 -0.91 -5.61 -19.62
CA ALA A 392 -2.23 -6.00 -19.10
C ALA A 392 -3.14 -4.78 -18.86
N MET A 393 -2.60 -3.68 -18.34
CA MET A 393 -3.35 -2.43 -18.13
C MET A 393 -3.82 -1.81 -19.45
N GLN A 394 -3.01 -1.87 -20.51
CA GLN A 394 -3.33 -1.36 -21.85
C GLN A 394 -4.30 -2.25 -22.62
N VAL A 395 -4.21 -3.58 -22.48
CA VAL A 395 -5.09 -4.51 -23.18
C VAL A 395 -6.45 -4.59 -22.46
N GLY A 396 -6.45 -4.82 -21.15
CA GLY A 396 -7.67 -5.04 -20.38
C GLY A 396 -8.50 -6.24 -20.82
N VAL A 397 -9.62 -6.46 -20.15
CA VAL A 397 -10.48 -7.63 -20.36
C VAL A 397 -11.75 -7.24 -21.10
N ARG A 398 -12.10 -7.94 -22.17
CA ARG A 398 -13.35 -7.69 -22.90
C ARG A 398 -14.57 -8.05 -22.04
N VAL A 399 -15.60 -7.20 -22.08
CA VAL A 399 -16.82 -7.37 -21.28
C VAL A 399 -18.02 -7.65 -22.18
N ASP A 400 -18.78 -8.70 -21.84
CA ASP A 400 -20.07 -8.99 -22.46
C ASP A 400 -21.15 -8.03 -21.91
N ALA A 401 -21.54 -7.06 -22.73
CA ALA A 401 -22.55 -6.07 -22.37
C ALA A 401 -23.95 -6.68 -22.14
N ILE A 402 -24.30 -7.74 -22.86
CA ILE A 402 -25.59 -8.43 -22.73
C ILE A 402 -25.63 -9.16 -21.39
N ARG A 403 -24.59 -9.93 -21.09
CA ARG A 403 -24.49 -10.64 -19.81
C ARG A 403 -24.45 -9.68 -18.63
N LYS A 404 -23.71 -8.57 -18.74
CA LYS A 404 -23.67 -7.50 -17.74
C LYS A 404 -25.05 -6.88 -17.48
N ALA A 405 -25.83 -6.62 -18.53
CA ALA A 405 -27.20 -6.10 -18.40
C ALA A 405 -28.17 -7.12 -17.79
N GLN A 406 -28.01 -8.41 -18.11
CA GLN A 406 -28.78 -9.49 -17.47
C GLN A 406 -28.48 -9.58 -15.97
N LEU A 407 -27.20 -9.62 -15.59
CA LEU A 407 -26.78 -9.65 -14.18
C LEU A 407 -27.31 -8.44 -13.41
N ARG A 408 -27.30 -7.24 -14.02
CA ARG A 408 -27.90 -6.04 -13.42
C ARG A 408 -29.37 -6.26 -13.06
N ARG A 409 -30.17 -6.79 -14.01
CA ARG A 409 -31.62 -7.02 -13.81
C ARG A 409 -31.89 -8.06 -12.73
N GLU A 410 -31.15 -9.17 -12.74
CA GLU A 410 -31.24 -10.24 -11.73
C GLU A 410 -30.97 -9.68 -10.32
N LEU A 411 -29.84 -8.97 -10.16
CA LEU A 411 -29.45 -8.40 -8.87
C LEU A 411 -30.43 -7.31 -8.40
N GLN A 412 -30.90 -6.44 -9.29
CA GLN A 412 -31.81 -5.36 -8.95
C GLN A 412 -33.16 -5.91 -8.46
N THR A 413 -33.67 -6.95 -9.11
CA THR A 413 -34.93 -7.62 -8.72
C THR A 413 -34.83 -8.19 -7.29
N GLU A 414 -33.69 -8.81 -6.95
CA GLU A 414 -33.44 -9.35 -5.61
C GLU A 414 -33.25 -8.26 -4.54
N ILE A 415 -32.66 -7.12 -4.91
CA ILE A 415 -32.56 -5.94 -4.04
C ILE A 415 -33.96 -5.39 -3.76
N ASP A 416 -34.78 -5.21 -4.78
CA ASP A 416 -36.12 -4.61 -4.65
C ASP A 416 -37.07 -5.52 -3.87
N SER A 417 -36.97 -6.84 -4.04
CA SER A 417 -37.69 -7.82 -3.22
C SER A 417 -37.35 -7.69 -1.72
N ARG A 418 -36.06 -7.60 -1.37
CA ARG A 418 -35.60 -7.46 0.01
C ARG A 418 -35.93 -6.09 0.62
N LYS A 419 -35.84 -5.02 -0.17
CA LYS A 419 -36.27 -3.68 0.26
C LYS A 419 -37.77 -3.64 0.56
N ARG A 420 -38.60 -4.28 -0.27
CA ARG A 420 -40.04 -4.43 0.00
C ARG A 420 -40.29 -5.16 1.31
N PHE A 421 -39.63 -6.30 1.54
CA PHE A 421 -39.70 -7.01 2.82
C PHE A 421 -39.34 -6.11 4.01
N LEU A 422 -38.22 -5.39 3.96
CA LEU A 422 -37.83 -4.48 5.05
C LEU A 422 -38.85 -3.38 5.27
N THR A 423 -39.39 -2.80 4.20
CA THR A 423 -40.39 -1.73 4.28
C THR A 423 -41.68 -2.25 4.92
N THR A 424 -42.14 -3.44 4.54
CA THR A 424 -43.30 -4.09 5.16
C THR A 424 -43.10 -4.37 6.65
N VAL A 425 -41.92 -4.85 7.04
CA VAL A 425 -41.63 -5.20 8.44
C VAL A 425 -41.40 -3.96 9.32
N LEU A 426 -40.76 -2.92 8.79
CA LEU A 426 -40.38 -1.72 9.55
C LEU A 426 -41.45 -0.61 9.50
N GLY A 427 -42.38 -0.69 8.55
CA GLY A 427 -43.45 0.29 8.32
C GLY A 427 -43.02 1.57 7.60
N ASN A 428 -41.73 1.70 7.27
CA ASN A 428 -41.18 2.86 6.57
C ASN A 428 -39.93 2.48 5.78
N GLU A 429 -39.63 3.23 4.72
CA GLU A 429 -38.37 3.09 4.00
C GLU A 429 -37.19 3.62 4.83
N ILE A 430 -36.03 2.97 4.70
CA ILE A 430 -34.79 3.35 5.37
C ILE A 430 -33.64 3.30 4.37
N ASN A 431 -32.79 4.33 4.39
CA ASN A 431 -31.55 4.32 3.64
C ASN A 431 -30.48 3.50 4.39
N LEU A 432 -30.27 2.26 3.93
CA LEU A 432 -29.31 1.32 4.52
C LEU A 432 -27.84 1.74 4.40
N ALA A 433 -27.55 2.70 3.53
CA ALA A 433 -26.22 3.30 3.38
C ALA A 433 -25.97 4.43 4.39
N SER A 434 -26.98 4.89 5.13
CA SER A 434 -26.88 5.99 6.11
C SER A 434 -26.60 5.46 7.52
N PRO A 435 -25.36 5.63 8.06
CA PRO A 435 -25.05 5.19 9.42
C PRO A 435 -25.95 5.83 10.50
N PRO A 436 -26.33 7.13 10.42
CA PRO A 436 -27.28 7.72 11.35
C PRO A 436 -28.65 7.02 11.37
N GLN A 437 -29.23 6.73 10.20
CA GLN A 437 -30.53 6.04 10.13
C GLN A 437 -30.45 4.60 10.65
N MET A 438 -29.35 3.91 10.37
CA MET A 438 -29.10 2.56 10.88
C MET A 438 -28.97 2.53 12.41
N LYS A 439 -28.25 3.49 12.99
CA LYS A 439 -28.12 3.65 14.44
C LYS A 439 -29.46 4.00 15.09
N ASP A 440 -30.22 4.88 14.45
CA ASP A 440 -31.56 5.25 14.88
C ASP A 440 -32.50 4.03 14.94
N LEU A 441 -32.51 3.22 13.88
CA LEU A 441 -33.29 2.00 13.80
C LEU A 441 -32.94 1.03 14.94
N PHE A 442 -31.67 0.62 15.04
CA PHE A 442 -31.31 -0.46 15.95
C PHE A 442 -31.26 0.00 17.41
N TYR A 443 -30.68 1.17 17.70
CA TYR A 443 -30.40 1.57 19.08
C TYR A 443 -31.50 2.39 19.72
N ARG A 444 -32.20 3.23 18.94
CA ARG A 444 -33.31 4.02 19.47
C ARG A 444 -34.64 3.30 19.27
N ARG A 445 -35.02 2.98 18.04
CA ARG A 445 -36.36 2.43 17.73
C ARG A 445 -36.54 0.98 18.19
N LEU A 446 -35.54 0.13 17.96
CA LEU A 446 -35.55 -1.28 18.38
C LEU A 446 -34.92 -1.51 19.77
N GLY A 447 -34.50 -0.43 20.45
CA GLY A 447 -34.02 -0.45 21.82
C GLY A 447 -32.78 -1.32 22.08
N GLN A 448 -31.97 -1.62 21.05
CA GLN A 448 -30.81 -2.49 21.23
C GLN A 448 -29.68 -1.75 21.95
N PRO A 449 -28.94 -2.41 22.85
CA PRO A 449 -27.75 -1.82 23.44
C PRO A 449 -26.70 -1.47 22.37
N PRO A 450 -26.16 -0.23 22.35
CA PRO A 450 -25.17 0.19 21.37
C PRO A 450 -23.97 -0.75 21.28
N VAL A 451 -23.48 -0.99 20.06
CA VAL A 451 -22.26 -1.75 19.81
C VAL A 451 -21.15 -0.78 19.43
N MET A 452 -20.03 -0.87 20.13
CA MET A 452 -18.84 -0.08 19.83
C MET A 452 -18.01 -0.77 18.76
N SER A 453 -17.44 0.02 17.85
CA SER A 453 -16.48 -0.47 16.86
C SER A 453 -15.29 -1.10 17.58
N ARG A 454 -14.72 -2.16 16.99
CA ARG A 454 -13.49 -2.75 17.53
C ARG A 454 -12.41 -1.66 17.71
N PRO A 455 -11.68 -1.67 18.85
CA PRO A 455 -10.56 -0.77 19.04
C PRO A 455 -9.55 -0.98 17.91
N LYS A 456 -9.27 0.08 17.15
CA LYS A 456 -8.22 0.11 16.13
C LYS A 456 -7.19 1.16 16.55
N ARG A 457 -5.91 0.87 16.34
CA ARG A 457 -4.80 1.77 16.69
C ARG A 457 -5.03 3.13 16.03
N GLY A 458 -5.07 4.20 16.82
CA GLY A 458 -5.29 5.57 16.33
C GLY A 458 -6.75 5.95 15.99
N VAL A 459 -7.72 5.07 16.19
CA VAL A 459 -9.15 5.36 15.94
C VAL A 459 -9.93 5.21 17.24
N VAL A 460 -10.57 6.29 17.68
CA VAL A 460 -11.43 6.26 18.88
C VAL A 460 -12.61 5.32 18.62
N PRO A 461 -12.84 4.31 19.49
CA PRO A 461 -14.02 3.46 19.39
C PRO A 461 -15.29 4.30 19.38
N HIS A 462 -16.16 4.04 18.42
CA HIS A 462 -17.41 4.76 18.26
C HIS A 462 -18.56 3.79 18.03
N ILE A 463 -19.78 4.24 18.30
CA ILE A 463 -20.99 3.45 18.03
C ILE A 463 -21.06 3.14 16.53
N THR A 464 -21.26 1.88 16.15
CA THR A 464 -21.25 1.42 14.75
C THR A 464 -22.45 0.52 14.44
N CYS A 465 -22.92 0.50 13.18
CA CYS A 465 -23.89 -0.47 12.67
C CYS A 465 -23.36 -1.16 11.41
N ASP A 466 -22.07 -1.48 11.43
CA ASP A 466 -21.43 -2.34 10.43
C ASP A 466 -21.91 -3.80 10.55
N ASP A 467 -21.49 -4.65 9.61
CA ASP A 467 -21.96 -6.03 9.56
C ASP A 467 -21.57 -6.85 10.81
N GLU A 468 -20.43 -6.58 11.45
CA GLU A 468 -20.04 -7.27 12.69
C GLU A 468 -20.94 -6.85 13.87
N ALA A 469 -21.25 -5.56 13.95
CA ALA A 469 -22.18 -5.03 14.94
C ALA A 469 -23.59 -5.59 14.75
N LEU A 470 -24.08 -5.66 13.51
CA LEU A 470 -25.38 -6.25 13.21
C LEU A 470 -25.42 -7.74 13.56
N GLN A 471 -24.36 -8.51 13.28
CA GLN A 471 -24.27 -9.91 13.70
C GLN A 471 -24.22 -10.06 15.22
N THR A 472 -23.60 -9.12 15.94
CA THR A 472 -23.61 -9.10 17.41
C THR A 472 -25.02 -8.85 17.94
N ILE A 473 -25.76 -7.91 17.33
CA ILE A 473 -27.18 -7.65 17.66
C ILE A 473 -28.02 -8.90 17.41
N ALA A 474 -27.88 -9.55 16.24
CA ALA A 474 -28.63 -10.76 15.91
C ALA A 474 -28.32 -11.96 16.84
N LYS A 475 -27.13 -12.00 17.45
CA LYS A 475 -26.78 -12.99 18.49
C LYS A 475 -27.44 -12.68 19.84
N ARG A 476 -27.54 -11.39 20.20
CA ARG A 476 -28.18 -10.95 21.44
C ARG A 476 -29.70 -11.09 21.37
N GLU A 477 -30.28 -10.70 20.23
CA GLU A 477 -31.71 -10.76 19.96
C GLU A 477 -31.97 -11.56 18.67
N PRO A 478 -32.21 -12.88 18.79
CA PRO A 478 -32.47 -13.75 17.65
C PRO A 478 -33.69 -13.34 16.80
N LEU A 479 -34.68 -12.64 17.36
CA LEU A 479 -35.85 -12.15 16.61
C LEU A 479 -35.48 -11.12 15.53
N LEU A 480 -34.38 -10.38 15.72
CA LEU A 480 -33.91 -9.40 14.74
C LEU A 480 -33.06 -10.02 13.62
N LYS A 481 -32.72 -11.31 13.71
CA LYS A 481 -31.88 -12.01 12.74
C LYS A 481 -32.41 -11.94 11.30
N PRO A 482 -33.72 -12.07 11.01
CA PRO A 482 -34.24 -11.92 9.64
C PRO A 482 -33.99 -10.52 9.07
N ILE A 483 -34.19 -9.47 9.86
CA ILE A 483 -33.95 -8.07 9.46
C ILE A 483 -32.46 -7.84 9.22
N VAL A 484 -31.60 -8.28 10.15
CA VAL A 484 -30.15 -8.17 10.04
C VAL A 484 -29.63 -8.90 8.79
N ASN A 485 -30.07 -10.13 8.55
CA ASN A 485 -29.66 -10.91 7.39
C ASN A 485 -30.14 -10.26 6.09
N CYS A 486 -31.37 -9.75 6.06
CA CYS A 486 -31.90 -9.03 4.89
C CYS A 486 -31.09 -7.76 4.57
N ILE A 487 -30.72 -6.98 5.59
CA ILE A 487 -29.86 -5.79 5.42
C ILE A 487 -28.47 -6.19 4.89
N ALA A 488 -27.85 -7.23 5.47
CA ALA A 488 -26.55 -7.73 5.03
C ALA A 488 -26.59 -8.24 3.58
N ASP A 489 -27.69 -8.87 3.19
CA ASP A 489 -27.93 -9.33 1.83
C ASP A 489 -28.07 -8.15 0.85
N ILE A 490 -28.87 -7.14 1.18
CA ILE A 490 -28.99 -5.92 0.35
C ILE A 490 -27.62 -5.25 0.19
N ARG A 491 -26.85 -5.08 1.28
CA ARG A 491 -25.49 -4.52 1.22
C ARG A 491 -24.59 -5.34 0.30
N THR A 492 -24.64 -6.67 0.40
CA THR A 492 -23.88 -7.57 -0.47
C THR A 492 -24.25 -7.36 -1.94
N LEU A 493 -25.54 -7.39 -2.27
CA LEU A 493 -26.04 -7.22 -3.64
C LEU A 493 -25.74 -5.82 -4.20
N GLN A 494 -25.89 -4.77 -3.39
CA GLN A 494 -25.58 -3.38 -3.76
C GLN A 494 -24.09 -3.18 -4.07
N VAL A 495 -23.19 -3.88 -3.37
CA VAL A 495 -21.77 -3.88 -3.72
C VAL A 495 -21.56 -4.57 -5.07
N LEU A 496 -22.24 -5.69 -5.35
CA LEU A 496 -22.14 -6.34 -6.67
C LEU A 496 -22.54 -5.40 -7.81
N VAL A 497 -23.62 -4.66 -7.61
CA VAL A 497 -24.11 -3.68 -8.59
C VAL A 497 -23.15 -2.50 -8.71
N SER A 498 -22.92 -1.76 -7.62
CA SER A 498 -22.18 -0.49 -7.66
C SER A 498 -20.69 -0.65 -7.94
N THR A 499 -20.07 -1.75 -7.49
CA THR A 499 -18.62 -1.95 -7.60
C THR A 499 -18.22 -2.69 -8.88
N PHE A 500 -19.02 -3.66 -9.34
CA PHE A 500 -18.63 -4.52 -10.47
C PHE A 500 -19.49 -4.29 -11.71
N ILE A 501 -20.83 -4.27 -11.58
CA ILE A 501 -21.73 -4.05 -12.73
C ILE A 501 -21.70 -2.59 -13.19
N GLU A 502 -21.55 -1.62 -12.29
CA GLU A 502 -21.47 -0.20 -12.65
C GLU A 502 -20.05 0.26 -12.94
N ALA A 503 -19.05 -0.62 -12.82
CA ALA A 503 -17.69 -0.31 -13.23
C ALA A 503 -17.64 0.14 -14.70
N THR A 504 -17.04 1.31 -14.92
CA THR A 504 -16.88 1.92 -16.24
C THR A 504 -15.97 1.07 -17.11
N VAL A 505 -16.42 0.82 -18.34
CA VAL A 505 -15.64 0.18 -19.41
C VAL A 505 -15.19 1.26 -20.38
N ASP A 506 -14.07 1.05 -21.05
CA ASP A 506 -13.61 1.95 -22.10
C ASP A 506 -14.48 1.82 -23.37
N VAL A 507 -14.29 2.76 -24.29
CA VAL A 507 -15.06 2.89 -25.55
C VAL A 507 -15.01 1.64 -26.44
N ASP A 508 -13.98 0.82 -26.30
CA ASP A 508 -13.81 -0.44 -27.02
C ASP A 508 -14.46 -1.64 -26.31
N GLY A 509 -15.24 -1.41 -25.26
CA GLY A 509 -15.94 -2.43 -24.50
C GLY A 509 -15.03 -3.25 -23.58
N ARG A 510 -13.80 -2.78 -23.31
CA ARG A 510 -12.87 -3.46 -22.41
C ARG A 510 -12.84 -2.80 -21.04
N MET A 511 -12.66 -3.63 -20.01
CA MET A 511 -12.40 -3.20 -18.66
C MET A 511 -10.90 -3.17 -18.41
N ARG A 512 -10.36 -1.96 -18.25
CA ARG A 512 -8.96 -1.71 -17.86
C ARG A 512 -8.90 -1.26 -16.42
N SER A 513 -8.02 -1.88 -15.64
CA SER A 513 -7.74 -1.52 -14.25
C SER A 513 -6.26 -1.24 -14.05
N SER A 514 -5.91 -0.53 -12.99
CA SER A 514 -4.52 -0.39 -12.59
C SER A 514 -4.08 -1.58 -11.74
N PHE A 515 -2.88 -2.11 -12.02
CA PHE A 515 -2.18 -3.04 -11.15
C PHE A 515 -0.96 -2.35 -10.55
N ASN A 516 -0.79 -2.43 -9.23
CA ASN A 516 0.31 -1.76 -8.53
C ASN A 516 1.36 -2.78 -8.11
N ILE A 517 2.60 -2.58 -8.56
CA ILE A 517 3.76 -3.43 -8.23
C ILE A 517 4.23 -3.14 -6.80
N GLY A 518 4.66 -1.91 -6.51
CA GLY A 518 5.07 -1.51 -5.16
C GLY A 518 3.94 -1.01 -4.24
N GLY A 519 2.71 -0.95 -4.74
CA GLY A 519 1.53 -0.49 -3.98
C GLY A 519 1.28 1.00 -4.05
N SER A 520 0.48 1.52 -3.12
CA SER A 520 0.15 2.93 -3.05
C SER A 520 1.31 3.70 -2.44
N ASP A 521 1.35 5.00 -2.73
CA ASP A 521 2.23 6.00 -2.13
C ASP A 521 2.32 5.90 -0.59
N THR A 522 1.23 5.55 0.07
CA THR A 522 1.12 5.35 1.53
C THR A 522 1.60 3.98 2.02
N GLY A 523 2.03 3.10 1.11
CA GLY A 523 2.39 1.71 1.40
C GLY A 523 1.21 0.80 1.77
N LYS A 524 -0.04 1.27 1.58
CA LYS A 524 -1.26 0.57 2.03
C LYS A 524 -1.83 -0.41 1.00
N SER A 525 -1.66 -0.16 -0.30
CA SER A 525 -2.40 -0.92 -1.31
C SER A 525 -1.68 -2.17 -1.83
N ALA A 526 -0.35 -2.21 -1.99
CA ALA A 526 0.34 -3.49 -2.18
C ALA A 526 0.61 -4.11 -0.82
N PRO A 527 0.26 -5.38 -0.62
CA PRO A 527 0.72 -6.09 0.56
C PRO A 527 2.25 -6.14 0.53
N TYR A 528 2.86 -6.04 1.70
CA TYR A 528 4.31 -6.17 1.88
C TYR A 528 4.83 -7.59 1.51
N THR A 529 4.00 -8.44 0.93
CA THR A 529 4.28 -9.79 0.44
C THR A 529 4.52 -9.83 -1.09
N TYR A 530 4.77 -8.69 -1.75
CA TYR A 530 5.07 -8.61 -3.20
C TYR A 530 3.97 -9.16 -4.14
N ARG A 531 2.77 -9.42 -3.60
CA ARG A 531 1.59 -9.64 -4.43
C ARG A 531 1.16 -8.29 -5.00
N LEU A 532 0.75 -8.26 -6.26
CA LEU A 532 0.19 -7.07 -6.85
C LEU A 532 -1.12 -6.70 -6.15
N SER A 533 -1.52 -5.44 -6.27
CA SER A 533 -2.88 -5.00 -5.95
C SER A 533 -3.56 -4.43 -7.19
N SER A 534 -4.89 -4.42 -7.23
CA SER A 534 -5.64 -3.86 -8.36
C SER A 534 -6.67 -2.82 -7.94
N SER A 535 -6.91 -1.84 -8.80
CA SER A 535 -7.80 -0.70 -8.53
C SER A 535 -8.34 -0.08 -9.83
N LYS A 536 -9.11 1.00 -9.72
CA LYS A 536 -9.50 1.79 -10.90
C LYS A 536 -8.26 2.25 -11.67
N ASN A 537 -8.37 2.33 -12.99
CA ASN A 537 -7.28 2.80 -13.85
C ASN A 537 -7.04 4.31 -13.70
N ALA A 538 -6.00 4.81 -14.37
CA ALA A 538 -5.58 6.21 -14.34
C ALA A 538 -6.64 7.20 -14.90
N PHE A 539 -7.69 6.70 -15.56
CA PHE A 539 -8.78 7.46 -16.19
C PHE A 539 -10.12 7.27 -15.45
N GLY A 540 -10.12 6.65 -14.27
CA GLY A 540 -11.31 6.41 -13.44
C GLY A 540 -12.18 5.21 -13.85
N GLY A 541 -11.74 4.43 -14.85
CA GLY A 541 -12.37 3.19 -15.31
C GLY A 541 -11.96 1.95 -14.52
N GLY A 542 -12.63 0.82 -14.76
CA GLY A 542 -12.29 -0.47 -14.14
C GLY A 542 -12.68 -0.61 -12.67
N CYS A 543 -12.16 -1.66 -12.04
CA CYS A 543 -12.40 -2.01 -10.64
C CYS A 543 -11.25 -2.84 -10.04
N ASN A 544 -11.35 -3.19 -8.75
CA ASN A 544 -10.41 -4.14 -8.15
C ASN A 544 -10.75 -5.57 -8.59
N PHE A 545 -9.99 -6.10 -9.55
CA PHE A 545 -10.14 -7.44 -10.12
C PHE A 545 -9.99 -8.55 -9.07
N GLN A 546 -9.20 -8.34 -8.01
CA GLN A 546 -9.00 -9.34 -6.96
C GLN A 546 -10.26 -9.60 -6.13
N ASN A 547 -11.18 -8.64 -6.12
CA ASN A 547 -12.42 -8.75 -5.36
C ASN A 547 -13.60 -9.27 -6.17
N ILE A 548 -13.42 -9.59 -7.47
CA ILE A 548 -14.51 -10.07 -8.33
C ILE A 548 -15.00 -11.44 -7.83
N PRO A 549 -16.26 -11.53 -7.36
CA PRO A 549 -16.75 -12.76 -6.75
C PRO A 549 -16.97 -13.87 -7.78
N SER A 550 -16.45 -15.06 -7.45
CA SER A 550 -16.85 -16.31 -8.07
C SER A 550 -18.03 -16.96 -7.31
N ASP A 551 -18.58 -18.02 -7.90
CA ASP A 551 -19.59 -18.89 -7.28
C ASP A 551 -19.10 -19.56 -5.98
N LYS A 552 -17.78 -19.70 -5.80
CA LYS A 552 -17.11 -20.22 -4.59
C LYS A 552 -16.62 -19.14 -3.63
N SER A 553 -16.94 -17.87 -3.87
CA SER A 553 -16.43 -16.75 -3.07
C SER A 553 -16.90 -16.79 -1.60
N LYS A 554 -16.13 -16.16 -0.70
CA LYS A 554 -16.52 -16.01 0.72
C LYS A 554 -17.87 -15.32 0.87
N SER A 555 -18.21 -14.39 -0.01
CA SER A 555 -19.51 -13.70 -0.02
C SER A 555 -20.66 -14.65 -0.30
N ALA A 556 -20.49 -15.58 -1.26
CA ALA A 556 -21.46 -16.64 -1.54
C ALA A 556 -21.63 -17.58 -0.33
N GLY A 557 -20.53 -18.01 0.30
CA GLY A 557 -20.58 -18.84 1.50
C GLY A 557 -21.28 -18.15 2.68
N LYS A 558 -20.99 -16.86 2.92
CA LYS A 558 -21.65 -16.06 3.96
C LYS A 558 -23.14 -15.88 3.67
N ALA A 559 -23.52 -15.63 2.43
CA ALA A 559 -24.91 -15.51 2.02
C ALA A 559 -25.68 -16.82 2.28
N LEU A 560 -25.11 -17.96 1.88
CA LEU A 560 -25.70 -19.27 2.13
C LEU A 560 -25.84 -19.56 3.64
N ALA A 561 -24.82 -19.24 4.44
CA ALA A 561 -24.86 -19.40 5.90
C ALA A 561 -25.93 -18.51 6.58
N ARG A 562 -26.32 -17.39 5.95
CA ARG A 562 -27.44 -16.54 6.40
C ARG A 562 -28.82 -17.07 5.98
N GLY A 563 -28.87 -18.14 5.19
CA GLY A 563 -30.11 -18.70 4.65
C GLY A 563 -30.58 -18.03 3.34
N MET A 564 -29.69 -17.32 2.63
CA MET A 564 -30.04 -16.75 1.32
C MET A 564 -30.35 -17.88 0.33
N VAL A 565 -31.60 -17.95 -0.12
CA VAL A 565 -32.04 -18.93 -1.15
C VAL A 565 -31.50 -18.55 -2.54
N PHE A 566 -31.44 -17.26 -2.83
CA PHE A 566 -30.85 -16.75 -4.07
C PHE A 566 -29.37 -17.11 -4.15
N LYS A 567 -28.98 -17.87 -5.17
CA LYS A 567 -27.57 -18.16 -5.46
C LYS A 567 -26.94 -16.93 -6.11
N LEU A 568 -25.97 -16.32 -5.43
CA LEU A 568 -25.24 -15.18 -5.99
C LEU A 568 -24.64 -15.55 -7.36
N PRO A 569 -24.79 -14.70 -8.38
CA PRO A 569 -24.28 -15.01 -9.71
C PRO A 569 -22.75 -14.98 -9.74
N ASN A 570 -22.17 -15.77 -10.64
CA ASN A 570 -20.73 -15.72 -10.90
C ASN A 570 -20.40 -14.47 -11.71
N MET A 571 -19.83 -13.46 -11.05
CA MET A 571 -19.50 -12.18 -11.70
C MET A 571 -18.38 -12.33 -12.72
N ARG A 572 -17.58 -13.39 -12.65
CA ARG A 572 -16.55 -13.68 -13.65
C ARG A 572 -17.15 -14.02 -15.02
N GLY A 573 -18.43 -14.40 -15.08
CA GLY A 573 -19.11 -14.77 -16.33
C GLY A 573 -19.36 -13.62 -17.31
N MET A 574 -19.14 -12.36 -16.92
CA MET A 574 -19.27 -11.22 -17.86
C MET A 574 -17.98 -10.89 -18.60
N TYR A 575 -16.86 -11.55 -18.26
CA TYR A 575 -15.56 -11.31 -18.89
C TYR A 575 -15.30 -12.40 -19.91
N MET A 576 -15.13 -12.02 -21.17
CA MET A 576 -15.05 -12.94 -22.31
C MET A 576 -13.72 -12.82 -23.05
N PRO A 577 -13.27 -13.87 -23.75
CA PRO A 577 -12.10 -13.75 -24.62
C PRO A 577 -12.40 -12.89 -25.86
N ASP A 578 -11.33 -12.49 -26.53
CA ASP A 578 -11.42 -11.88 -27.85
C ASP A 578 -11.93 -12.87 -28.93
N PRO A 579 -12.51 -12.38 -30.04
CA PRO A 579 -12.96 -13.25 -31.11
C PRO A 579 -11.81 -14.12 -31.64
N GLY A 580 -12.01 -15.44 -31.68
CA GLY A 580 -10.97 -16.39 -32.10
C GLY A 580 -9.93 -16.71 -31.02
N TYR A 581 -10.14 -16.27 -29.77
CA TYR A 581 -9.29 -16.56 -28.63
C TYR A 581 -10.00 -17.47 -27.62
N THR A 582 -9.19 -18.23 -26.90
CA THR A 582 -9.59 -19.04 -25.75
C THR A 582 -9.05 -18.38 -24.49
N MET A 583 -9.91 -18.27 -23.47
CA MET A 583 -9.53 -17.77 -22.16
C MET A 583 -8.89 -18.88 -21.32
N PHE A 584 -7.92 -18.53 -20.49
CA PHE A 584 -7.35 -19.43 -19.48
C PHE A 584 -7.37 -18.82 -18.09
N ASP A 585 -7.51 -19.68 -17.08
CA ASP A 585 -7.35 -19.37 -15.66
C ASP A 585 -6.35 -20.37 -15.08
N MET A 586 -5.17 -19.88 -14.73
CA MET A 586 -4.06 -20.67 -14.20
C MET A 586 -3.90 -20.39 -12.71
N ASP A 587 -3.96 -21.42 -11.88
CA ASP A 587 -3.90 -21.32 -10.41
C ASP A 587 -2.82 -22.24 -9.83
N LEU A 588 -2.20 -21.81 -8.73
CA LEU A 588 -1.14 -22.57 -8.06
C LEU A 588 -1.74 -23.55 -7.04
N ASP A 589 -1.37 -24.83 -7.09
CA ASP A 589 -1.90 -25.83 -6.16
C ASP A 589 -1.38 -25.63 -4.74
N ARG A 590 -2.24 -25.18 -3.82
CA ARG A 590 -1.96 -25.05 -2.38
C ARG A 590 -0.63 -24.33 -2.10
N ALA A 591 -0.34 -23.29 -2.86
CA ALA A 591 0.98 -22.67 -2.97
C ALA A 591 1.61 -22.31 -1.61
N ASP A 592 0.87 -21.61 -0.75
CA ASP A 592 1.35 -21.21 0.58
C ASP A 592 1.74 -22.44 1.43
N LEU A 593 0.99 -23.54 1.32
CA LEU A 593 1.26 -24.76 2.08
C LEU A 593 2.51 -25.49 1.58
N GLN A 594 2.74 -25.49 0.26
CA GLN A 594 3.97 -26.08 -0.30
C GLN A 594 5.20 -25.37 0.24
N VAL A 595 5.17 -24.03 0.26
CA VAL A 595 6.29 -23.25 0.82
C VAL A 595 6.48 -23.56 2.31
N VAL A 596 5.41 -23.66 3.11
CA VAL A 596 5.52 -24.05 4.53
C VAL A 596 6.19 -25.42 4.71
N VAL A 597 5.81 -26.41 3.90
CA VAL A 597 6.39 -27.76 3.97
C VAL A 597 7.88 -27.74 3.64
N TRP A 598 8.30 -26.98 2.62
CA TRP A 598 9.71 -26.83 2.27
C TRP A 598 10.50 -26.00 3.27
N GLU A 599 9.91 -24.94 3.83
CA GLU A 599 10.52 -24.20 4.94
C GLU A 599 10.73 -25.08 6.18
N SER A 600 9.81 -26.00 6.46
CA SER A 600 9.97 -26.96 7.56
C SER A 600 10.95 -28.09 7.27
N ASP A 601 11.29 -28.33 6.00
CA ASP A 601 12.06 -29.48 5.57
C ASP A 601 11.51 -30.85 6.07
N ASP A 602 10.18 -30.98 6.09
CA ASP A 602 9.54 -32.21 6.58
C ASP A 602 9.40 -33.25 5.46
N THR A 603 10.12 -34.36 5.59
CA THR A 603 10.22 -35.40 4.54
C THR A 603 8.88 -36.07 4.24
N MET A 604 8.05 -36.31 5.27
CA MET A 604 6.75 -36.96 5.11
C MET A 604 5.74 -36.02 4.43
N LEU A 605 5.71 -34.75 4.84
CA LEU A 605 4.84 -33.76 4.22
C LEU A 605 5.27 -33.46 2.78
N LYS A 606 6.58 -33.43 2.49
CA LYS A 606 7.11 -33.31 1.12
C LYS A 606 6.68 -34.48 0.24
N ALA A 607 6.82 -35.71 0.73
CA ALA A 607 6.39 -36.91 0.03
C ALA A 607 4.87 -36.90 -0.24
N ALA A 608 4.08 -36.49 0.74
CA ALA A 608 2.63 -36.37 0.60
C ALA A 608 2.23 -35.36 -0.48
N LEU A 609 2.87 -34.18 -0.54
CA LEU A 609 2.59 -33.19 -1.58
C LEU A 609 3.02 -33.67 -2.97
N ARG A 610 4.19 -34.30 -3.11
CA ARG A 610 4.67 -34.86 -4.38
C ARG A 610 3.73 -35.92 -4.95
N MET A 611 3.13 -36.75 -4.10
CA MET A 611 2.18 -37.77 -4.52
C MET A 611 0.75 -37.27 -4.69
N GLY A 612 0.46 -36.00 -4.35
CA GLY A 612 -0.90 -35.45 -4.39
C GLY A 612 -1.82 -35.99 -3.29
N ALA A 613 -1.25 -36.51 -2.19
CA ALA A 613 -2.03 -37.01 -1.07
C ALA A 613 -2.77 -35.88 -0.34
N ASP A 614 -3.92 -36.21 0.26
CA ASP A 614 -4.69 -35.29 1.10
C ASP A 614 -3.97 -35.01 2.42
N ILE A 615 -3.12 -34.00 2.42
CA ILE A 615 -2.30 -33.61 3.58
C ILE A 615 -3.12 -33.26 4.82
N HIS A 616 -4.34 -32.72 4.67
CA HIS A 616 -5.18 -32.43 5.81
C HIS A 616 -5.73 -33.71 6.44
N LEU A 617 -5.92 -34.76 5.64
CA LEU A 617 -6.31 -36.08 6.13
C LEU A 617 -5.11 -36.78 6.77
N LEU A 618 -3.92 -36.69 6.16
CA LEU A 618 -2.65 -37.14 6.74
C LEU A 618 -2.44 -36.53 8.12
N ASN A 619 -2.59 -35.22 8.25
CA ASN A 619 -2.41 -34.50 9.51
C ASN A 619 -3.37 -34.97 10.62
N VAL A 620 -4.53 -35.55 10.29
CA VAL A 620 -5.42 -36.16 11.31
C VAL A 620 -4.73 -37.33 12.00
N TYR A 621 -3.98 -38.15 11.25
CA TYR A 621 -3.24 -39.28 11.81
C TYR A 621 -2.12 -38.79 12.75
N SER A 622 -1.37 -37.76 12.34
CA SER A 622 -0.36 -37.12 13.18
C SER A 622 -0.97 -36.59 14.49
N LEU A 623 -2.12 -35.90 14.42
CA LEU A 623 -2.80 -35.35 15.59
C LEU A 623 -3.42 -36.42 16.50
N ASP A 624 -3.85 -37.55 15.92
CA ASP A 624 -4.36 -38.70 16.68
C ASP A 624 -3.24 -39.60 17.23
N GLY A 625 -1.96 -39.32 16.91
CA GLY A 625 -0.80 -40.12 17.31
C GLY A 625 -0.79 -41.52 16.69
N ARG A 626 -1.26 -41.64 15.44
CA ARG A 626 -1.37 -42.91 14.70
C ARG A 626 -0.51 -42.88 13.45
N ASP A 627 0.00 -44.04 13.06
CA ASP A 627 0.65 -44.18 11.76
C ASP A 627 -0.37 -43.99 10.64
N PRO A 628 -0.05 -43.17 9.62
CA PRO A 628 -0.90 -43.02 8.45
C PRO A 628 -0.86 -44.28 7.58
N PRO A 629 -1.92 -44.56 6.80
CA PRO A 629 -1.86 -45.58 5.75
C PRO A 629 -0.82 -45.19 4.68
N PRO A 630 -0.49 -46.10 3.74
CA PRO A 630 0.30 -45.75 2.57
C PRO A 630 -0.25 -44.48 1.90
N LEU A 631 0.63 -43.53 1.60
CA LEU A 631 0.24 -42.20 1.14
C LEU A 631 -0.62 -42.24 -0.15
N GLU A 632 -0.44 -43.26 -0.99
CA GLU A 632 -1.27 -43.52 -2.19
C GLU A 632 -2.74 -43.74 -1.85
N GLU A 633 -3.05 -44.34 -0.69
CA GLU A 633 -4.43 -44.55 -0.23
C GLU A 633 -5.10 -43.22 0.21
N LEU A 634 -4.31 -42.16 0.39
CA LEU A 634 -4.77 -40.81 0.73
C LEU A 634 -4.90 -39.89 -0.50
N VAL A 635 -4.62 -40.37 -1.70
CA VAL A 635 -4.84 -39.63 -2.95
C VAL A 635 -6.32 -39.71 -3.34
N GLU A 636 -6.93 -38.60 -3.71
CA GLU A 636 -8.39 -38.52 -3.94
C GLU A 636 -8.92 -39.49 -5.00
N THR A 637 -8.09 -39.86 -5.97
CA THR A 637 -8.41 -40.82 -7.04
C THR A 637 -8.28 -42.29 -6.63
N HIS A 638 -7.76 -42.59 -5.43
CA HIS A 638 -7.52 -43.96 -4.98
C HIS A 638 -8.82 -44.65 -4.49
N PRO A 639 -9.08 -45.93 -4.81
CA PRO A 639 -10.32 -46.62 -4.42
C PRO A 639 -10.62 -46.64 -2.92
N LYS A 640 -9.57 -46.70 -2.08
CA LYS A 640 -9.70 -46.69 -0.61
C LYS A 640 -9.80 -45.29 0.01
N TYR A 641 -9.61 -44.22 -0.75
CA TYR A 641 -9.66 -42.86 -0.22
C TYR A 641 -10.98 -42.55 0.52
N PRO A 642 -12.17 -42.95 0.02
CA PRO A 642 -13.43 -42.77 0.74
C PRO A 642 -13.44 -43.42 2.13
N ASP A 643 -12.79 -44.58 2.31
CA ASP A 643 -12.73 -45.33 3.57
C ASP A 643 -11.92 -44.56 4.63
N HIS A 644 -10.91 -43.81 4.19
CA HIS A 644 -10.14 -42.92 5.07
C HIS A 644 -10.86 -41.59 5.31
N ARG A 645 -11.40 -40.98 4.25
CA ARG A 645 -11.98 -39.64 4.24
C ARG A 645 -13.32 -39.56 4.97
N GLY A 646 -14.22 -40.53 4.75
CA GLY A 646 -15.57 -40.55 5.29
C GLY A 646 -15.60 -40.45 6.83
N PRO A 647 -14.98 -41.41 7.55
CA PRO A 647 -14.96 -41.41 9.02
C PRO A 647 -14.27 -40.20 9.65
N ARG A 648 -13.37 -39.52 8.90
CA ARG A 648 -12.54 -38.42 9.40
C ARG A 648 -12.97 -37.05 8.88
N LYS A 649 -14.14 -36.93 8.25
CA LYS A 649 -14.57 -35.69 7.58
C LYS A 649 -14.45 -34.45 8.46
N HIS A 650 -15.00 -34.50 9.67
CA HIS A 650 -14.97 -33.40 10.63
C HIS A 650 -13.58 -33.17 11.23
N LYS A 651 -12.82 -34.25 11.49
CA LYS A 651 -11.44 -34.14 12.00
C LYS A 651 -10.51 -33.48 10.98
N ARG A 652 -10.69 -33.76 9.68
CA ARG A 652 -9.92 -33.12 8.62
C ARG A 652 -10.18 -31.62 8.53
N GLU A 653 -11.45 -31.19 8.66
CA GLU A 653 -11.76 -29.76 8.65
C GLU A 653 -11.13 -29.05 9.86
N PHE A 654 -11.19 -29.68 11.04
CA PHE A 654 -10.46 -29.20 12.20
C PHE A 654 -8.96 -29.12 11.93
N SER A 655 -8.34 -30.19 11.42
CA SER A 655 -6.91 -30.25 11.12
C SER A 655 -6.48 -29.17 10.14
N LYS A 656 -7.27 -28.91 9.09
CA LYS A 656 -7.00 -27.84 8.12
C LYS A 656 -6.87 -26.47 8.81
N VAL A 657 -7.85 -26.09 9.63
CA VAL A 657 -7.85 -24.79 10.33
C VAL A 657 -6.76 -24.75 11.40
N PHE A 658 -6.61 -25.83 12.15
CA PHE A 658 -5.65 -25.97 13.23
C PHE A 658 -4.20 -25.90 12.75
N CYS A 659 -3.80 -26.71 11.77
CA CYS A 659 -2.44 -26.76 11.24
C CYS A 659 -2.08 -25.44 10.59
N HIS A 660 -2.99 -24.84 9.81
CA HIS A 660 -2.77 -23.52 9.23
C HIS A 660 -2.47 -22.48 10.31
N ALA A 661 -3.33 -22.36 11.34
CA ALA A 661 -3.12 -21.37 12.38
C ALA A 661 -1.87 -21.64 13.23
N THR A 662 -1.56 -22.92 13.50
CA THR A 662 -0.37 -23.32 14.29
C THR A 662 0.93 -23.07 13.53
N ASN A 663 0.97 -23.39 12.23
CA ASN A 663 2.16 -23.15 11.40
C ASN A 663 2.52 -21.65 11.33
N TYR A 664 1.54 -20.76 11.42
CA TYR A 664 1.73 -19.30 11.44
C TYR A 664 1.83 -18.69 12.85
N GLY A 665 2.26 -19.47 13.85
CA GLY A 665 2.54 -18.96 15.20
C GLY A 665 1.29 -18.61 16.03
N GLY A 666 0.13 -19.15 15.65
CA GLY A 666 -1.12 -18.98 16.39
C GLY A 666 -1.02 -19.53 17.82
N GLN A 667 -1.30 -18.67 18.80
CA GLN A 667 -1.33 -19.07 20.21
C GLN A 667 -2.58 -19.92 20.52
N ALA A 668 -2.49 -20.82 21.50
CA ALA A 668 -3.58 -21.74 21.84
C ALA A 668 -4.94 -21.04 22.05
N ARG A 669 -4.95 -19.87 22.69
CA ARG A 669 -6.15 -19.06 22.89
C ARG A 669 -6.77 -18.57 21.58
N THR A 670 -5.94 -18.14 20.63
CA THR A 670 -6.39 -17.62 19.33
C THR A 670 -6.90 -18.75 18.44
N VAL A 671 -6.18 -19.87 18.41
CA VAL A 671 -6.59 -21.04 17.63
C VAL A 671 -7.87 -21.66 18.20
N ALA A 672 -8.01 -21.74 19.52
CA ALA A 672 -9.24 -22.19 20.19
C ALA A 672 -10.48 -21.38 19.76
N ALA A 673 -10.34 -20.06 19.69
CA ALA A 673 -11.42 -19.18 19.22
C ALA A 673 -11.76 -19.41 17.73
N ALA A 674 -10.76 -19.72 16.90
CA ALA A 674 -10.98 -20.00 15.47
C ALA A 674 -11.61 -21.38 15.22
N THR A 675 -11.27 -22.39 16.03
CA THR A 675 -11.74 -23.78 15.86
C THR A 675 -12.97 -24.12 16.70
N GLY A 676 -13.37 -23.25 17.64
CA GLY A 676 -14.46 -23.53 18.59
C GLY A 676 -14.14 -24.63 19.61
N ARG A 677 -12.86 -24.82 19.94
CA ARG A 677 -12.35 -25.83 20.90
C ARG A 677 -11.87 -25.17 22.18
N SER A 678 -11.63 -25.95 23.23
CA SER A 678 -11.03 -25.42 24.46
C SER A 678 -9.54 -25.11 24.26
N VAL A 679 -9.01 -24.15 25.03
CA VAL A 679 -7.58 -23.80 25.00
C VAL A 679 -6.69 -25.00 25.35
N GLN A 680 -7.14 -25.85 26.28
CA GLN A 680 -6.40 -27.04 26.71
C GLN A 680 -6.32 -28.11 25.62
N GLU A 681 -7.40 -28.34 24.86
CA GLU A 681 -7.38 -29.27 23.72
C GLU A 681 -6.40 -28.78 22.65
N ILE A 682 -6.41 -27.49 22.36
CA ILE A 682 -5.50 -26.89 21.38
C ILE A 682 -4.04 -26.98 21.82
N ASP A 683 -3.73 -26.66 23.08
CA ASP A 683 -2.37 -26.77 23.62
C ASP A 683 -1.81 -28.20 23.47
N ARG A 684 -2.62 -29.21 23.80
CA ARG A 684 -2.24 -30.62 23.59
C ARG A 684 -2.03 -30.95 22.12
N ALA A 685 -2.93 -30.50 21.24
CA ALA A 685 -2.81 -30.72 19.81
C ALA A 685 -1.56 -30.02 19.22
N GLN A 686 -1.19 -28.84 19.70
CA GLN A 686 0.02 -28.13 19.26
C GLN A 686 1.29 -28.89 19.65
N LYS A 687 1.33 -29.42 20.88
CA LYS A 687 2.44 -30.29 21.34
C LYS A 687 2.56 -31.54 20.47
N ALA A 688 1.45 -32.22 20.18
CA ALA A 688 1.44 -33.39 19.30
C ALA A 688 1.90 -33.05 17.87
N TRP A 689 1.43 -31.92 17.33
CA TRP A 689 1.78 -31.45 15.99
C TRP A 689 3.28 -31.16 15.85
N PHE A 690 3.87 -30.41 16.78
CA PHE A 690 5.31 -30.11 16.76
C PHE A 690 6.18 -31.34 17.06
N ALA A 691 5.68 -32.30 17.82
CA ALA A 691 6.38 -33.57 18.03
C ALA A 691 6.37 -34.44 16.76
N ALA A 692 5.25 -34.49 16.03
CA ALA A 692 5.14 -35.22 14.78
C ALA A 692 5.91 -34.55 13.62
N HIS A 693 5.98 -33.22 13.62
CA HIS A 693 6.61 -32.41 12.58
C HIS A 693 7.62 -31.41 13.17
N PRO A 694 8.75 -31.90 13.72
CA PRO A 694 9.73 -31.05 14.43
C PRO A 694 10.35 -29.97 13.52
N GLY A 695 10.42 -30.21 12.21
CA GLY A 695 10.90 -29.25 11.23
C GLY A 695 10.12 -27.93 11.19
N ILE A 696 8.81 -27.96 11.50
CA ILE A 696 7.99 -26.75 11.62
C ILE A 696 8.49 -25.87 12.78
N ARG A 697 8.85 -26.49 13.91
CA ARG A 697 9.42 -25.76 15.05
C ARG A 697 10.80 -25.22 14.73
N SER A 698 11.65 -26.01 14.07
CA SER A 698 12.96 -25.55 13.62
C SER A 698 12.88 -24.36 12.67
N TRP A 699 11.88 -24.31 11.78
CA TRP A 699 11.61 -23.14 10.95
C TRP A 699 11.22 -21.91 11.78
N HIS A 700 10.39 -22.07 12.82
CA HIS A 700 10.05 -20.98 13.73
C HIS A 700 11.29 -20.41 14.43
N ASP A 701 12.17 -21.29 14.90
CA ASP A 701 13.39 -20.90 15.59
C ASP A 701 14.36 -20.15 14.66
N ARG A 702 14.56 -20.64 13.42
CA ARG A 702 15.38 -19.94 12.40
C ARG A 702 14.79 -18.58 12.02
N THR A 703 13.47 -18.47 11.94
CA THR A 703 12.80 -17.20 11.63
C THR A 703 12.99 -16.21 12.77
N LEU A 704 12.87 -16.66 14.02
CA LEU A 704 13.11 -15.83 15.20
C LEU A 704 14.58 -15.37 15.27
N ASP A 705 15.53 -16.24 14.96
CA ASP A 705 16.96 -15.91 14.91
C ASP A 705 17.25 -14.81 13.88
N GLN A 706 16.65 -14.89 12.68
CA GLN A 706 16.75 -13.81 11.67
C GLN A 706 16.24 -12.46 12.19
N ILE A 707 15.05 -12.46 12.82
CA ILE A 707 14.44 -11.25 13.39
C ILE A 707 15.38 -10.64 14.45
N GLN A 708 15.97 -11.45 15.32
CA GLN A 708 16.82 -10.99 16.41
C GLN A 708 18.20 -10.52 15.95
N ARG A 709 18.80 -11.17 14.96
CA ARG A 709 20.16 -10.86 14.48
C ARG A 709 20.19 -9.76 13.43
N PHE A 710 19.28 -9.84 12.46
CA PHE A 710 19.33 -8.99 11.26
C PHE A 710 18.21 -7.96 11.20
N HIS A 711 17.19 -8.09 12.06
CA HIS A 711 15.99 -7.25 12.06
C HIS A 711 15.21 -7.30 10.73
N PHE A 712 15.38 -8.36 9.94
CA PHE A 712 14.58 -8.66 8.77
C PHE A 712 14.35 -10.17 8.65
N VAL A 713 13.41 -10.54 7.80
CA VAL A 713 13.28 -11.92 7.29
C VAL A 713 13.41 -11.95 5.78
N GLU A 714 14.04 -13.00 5.27
CA GLU A 714 14.30 -13.18 3.84
C GLU A 714 13.50 -14.37 3.28
N ASN A 715 13.03 -14.26 2.04
CA ASN A 715 12.39 -15.36 1.33
C ASN A 715 13.39 -16.07 0.41
N ARG A 716 12.99 -17.20 -0.20
CA ARG A 716 13.92 -18.00 -1.03
C ARG A 716 14.34 -17.36 -2.35
N PHE A 717 13.77 -16.23 -2.72
CA PHE A 717 14.20 -15.45 -3.88
C PHE A 717 15.06 -14.25 -3.49
N GLY A 718 15.50 -14.14 -2.23
CA GLY A 718 16.35 -13.06 -1.74
C GLY A 718 15.61 -11.78 -1.36
N TYR A 719 14.27 -11.75 -1.42
CA TYR A 719 13.51 -10.59 -0.98
C TYR A 719 13.52 -10.49 0.53
N ARG A 720 13.59 -9.26 1.04
CA ARG A 720 13.63 -9.00 2.49
C ARG A 720 12.41 -8.22 2.96
N TRP A 721 12.04 -8.44 4.21
CA TRP A 721 11.17 -7.56 4.97
C TRP A 721 11.89 -7.07 6.22
N TYR A 722 12.33 -5.81 6.17
CA TYR A 722 12.92 -5.10 7.31
C TYR A 722 11.83 -4.73 8.33
N ILE A 723 12.08 -5.09 9.59
CA ILE A 723 11.13 -4.94 10.70
C ILE A 723 11.48 -3.69 11.48
N PHE A 724 10.72 -2.63 11.23
CA PHE A 724 10.85 -1.33 11.90
C PHE A 724 9.93 -1.18 13.13
N ASP A 725 9.00 -2.12 13.36
CA ASP A 725 8.17 -2.18 14.57
C ASP A 725 8.89 -3.02 15.66
N ARG A 726 8.24 -3.24 16.80
CA ARG A 726 8.81 -4.03 17.90
C ARG A 726 8.98 -5.49 17.51
N LEU A 727 10.18 -6.01 17.74
CA LEU A 727 10.59 -7.36 17.34
C LEU A 727 9.83 -8.47 18.08
N ASP A 728 9.40 -8.23 19.33
CA ASP A 728 8.70 -9.21 20.19
C ASP A 728 7.36 -9.69 19.60
N ARG A 729 6.80 -8.96 18.64
CA ARG A 729 5.51 -9.24 18.01
C ARG A 729 5.61 -9.61 16.53
N ALA A 730 6.83 -9.69 16.01
CA ALA A 730 7.07 -9.87 14.58
C ALA A 730 6.95 -11.33 14.14
N LEU A 731 7.27 -12.30 15.01
CA LEU A 731 7.38 -13.71 14.61
C LEU A 731 6.13 -14.27 13.90
N PRO A 732 4.89 -14.17 14.41
CA PRO A 732 3.72 -14.68 13.69
C PRO A 732 3.53 -14.05 12.31
N GLN A 733 3.85 -12.75 12.19
CA GLN A 733 3.74 -12.03 10.93
C GLN A 733 4.85 -12.46 9.96
N ALA A 734 6.07 -12.69 10.44
CA ALA A 734 7.20 -13.17 9.65
C ALA A 734 6.96 -14.59 9.14
N LEU A 735 6.43 -15.48 9.98
CA LEU A 735 6.02 -16.82 9.59
C LEU A 735 4.94 -16.80 8.49
N ALA A 736 4.00 -15.86 8.55
CA ALA A 736 3.01 -15.68 7.49
C ALA A 736 3.60 -15.05 6.23
N TRP A 737 4.55 -14.14 6.40
CA TRP A 737 5.15 -13.38 5.32
C TRP A 737 5.98 -14.27 4.40
N THR A 738 6.85 -15.14 4.92
CA THR A 738 7.78 -15.92 4.09
C THR A 738 7.06 -16.78 3.03
N PRO A 739 6.01 -17.58 3.37
CA PRO A 739 5.24 -18.30 2.36
C PRO A 739 4.49 -17.38 1.40
N GLN A 740 3.79 -16.38 1.92
CA GLN A 740 2.97 -15.49 1.09
C GLN A 740 3.80 -14.66 0.11
N SER A 741 5.00 -14.23 0.54
CA SER A 741 5.94 -13.46 -0.26
C SER A 741 6.61 -14.32 -1.32
N THR A 742 7.01 -15.55 -0.97
CA THR A 742 7.56 -16.51 -1.92
C THR A 742 6.56 -16.82 -3.02
N VAL A 743 5.28 -17.07 -2.68
CA VAL A 743 4.21 -17.33 -3.65
C VAL A 743 3.94 -16.12 -4.54
N GLY A 744 3.87 -14.90 -3.97
CA GLY A 744 3.74 -13.67 -4.75
C GLY A 744 4.89 -13.49 -5.75
N CYS A 745 6.12 -13.72 -5.30
CA CYS A 745 7.31 -13.68 -6.15
C CYS A 745 7.33 -14.79 -7.21
N TYR A 746 6.77 -15.96 -6.91
CA TYR A 746 6.67 -17.10 -7.82
C TYR A 746 5.70 -16.81 -8.98
N ILE A 747 4.47 -16.36 -8.67
CA ILE A 747 3.48 -16.05 -9.71
C ILE A 747 3.93 -14.88 -10.59
N ASN A 748 4.64 -13.91 -10.02
CA ASN A 748 5.25 -12.80 -10.76
C ASN A 748 6.34 -13.31 -11.72
N ARG A 749 7.17 -14.28 -11.29
CA ARG A 749 8.19 -14.93 -12.15
C ARG A 749 7.56 -15.71 -13.29
N ILE A 750 6.45 -16.41 -13.03
CA ILE A 750 5.69 -17.08 -14.09
C ILE A 750 5.17 -16.06 -15.10
N TRP A 751 4.59 -14.94 -14.64
CA TRP A 751 4.07 -13.92 -15.55
C TRP A 751 5.18 -13.35 -16.44
N VAL A 752 6.32 -12.96 -15.87
CA VAL A 752 7.47 -12.48 -16.66
C VAL A 752 7.96 -13.56 -17.64
N SER A 753 8.07 -14.82 -17.20
CA SER A 753 8.47 -15.95 -18.05
C SER A 753 7.53 -16.15 -19.24
N ILE A 754 6.21 -16.10 -19.03
CA ILE A 754 5.21 -16.20 -20.09
C ILE A 754 5.31 -15.00 -21.04
N HIS A 755 5.44 -13.79 -20.49
CA HIS A 755 5.52 -12.56 -21.30
C HIS A 755 6.71 -12.56 -22.25
N ASP A 756 7.88 -13.00 -21.77
CA ASP A 756 9.11 -12.97 -22.55
C ASP A 756 9.19 -14.09 -23.59
N ASN A 757 8.63 -15.27 -23.28
CA ASN A 757 8.88 -16.49 -24.05
C ASN A 757 7.66 -17.01 -24.83
N VAL A 758 6.45 -16.54 -24.52
CA VAL A 758 5.20 -17.06 -25.10
C VAL A 758 4.36 -15.92 -25.70
N PRO A 759 4.78 -15.35 -26.85
CA PRO A 759 4.17 -14.13 -27.40
C PRO A 759 2.70 -14.30 -27.81
N ASP A 760 2.25 -15.53 -28.09
CA ASP A 760 0.85 -15.84 -28.40
C ASP A 760 -0.06 -15.78 -27.16
N VAL A 761 0.50 -15.82 -25.95
CA VAL A 761 -0.24 -15.80 -24.69
C VAL A 761 -0.25 -14.40 -24.11
N THR A 762 -1.44 -13.86 -23.88
CA THR A 762 -1.61 -12.56 -23.21
C THR A 762 -2.24 -12.76 -21.84
N VAL A 763 -1.47 -12.54 -20.79
CA VAL A 763 -1.99 -12.41 -19.42
C VAL A 763 -2.73 -11.08 -19.31
N LEU A 764 -3.97 -11.11 -18.82
CA LEU A 764 -4.84 -9.94 -18.70
C LEU A 764 -5.03 -9.49 -17.25
N VAL A 765 -5.01 -10.43 -16.31
CA VAL A 765 -5.25 -10.16 -14.89
C VAL A 765 -4.42 -11.11 -14.03
N GLN A 766 -3.80 -10.56 -12.97
CA GLN A 766 -3.28 -11.35 -11.87
C GLN A 766 -4.22 -11.24 -10.66
N VAL A 767 -4.65 -12.37 -10.11
CA VAL A 767 -5.52 -12.44 -8.93
C VAL A 767 -4.89 -13.37 -7.90
N HIS A 768 -4.31 -12.78 -6.86
CA HIS A 768 -3.64 -13.52 -5.78
C HIS A 768 -2.50 -14.41 -6.31
N ASP A 769 -2.71 -15.72 -6.33
CA ASP A 769 -1.83 -16.79 -6.78
C ASP A 769 -2.21 -17.35 -8.17
N SER A 770 -3.08 -16.65 -8.89
CA SER A 770 -3.55 -17.03 -10.23
C SER A 770 -3.26 -15.99 -11.31
N LEU A 771 -3.07 -16.45 -12.55
CA LEU A 771 -3.03 -15.63 -13.76
C LEU A 771 -4.21 -15.99 -14.66
N MET A 772 -4.95 -14.98 -15.09
CA MET A 772 -5.99 -15.11 -16.09
C MET A 772 -5.57 -14.36 -17.35
N GLY A 773 -5.80 -14.99 -18.51
CA GLY A 773 -5.47 -14.41 -19.79
C GLY A 773 -6.16 -15.09 -20.96
N GLN A 774 -5.62 -14.90 -22.14
CA GLN A 774 -6.13 -15.51 -23.38
C GLN A 774 -5.01 -15.86 -24.35
N PHE A 775 -5.31 -16.77 -25.29
CA PHE A 775 -4.45 -17.14 -26.41
C PHE A 775 -5.29 -17.49 -27.66
N PRO A 776 -4.74 -17.45 -28.89
CA PRO A 776 -5.47 -17.82 -30.09
C PRO A 776 -6.01 -19.26 -30.01
N THR A 777 -7.31 -19.45 -30.26
CA THR A 777 -7.97 -20.77 -30.18
C THR A 777 -7.32 -21.78 -31.11
N ALA A 778 -6.86 -21.35 -32.29
CA ALA A 778 -6.17 -22.20 -33.26
C ALA A 778 -4.82 -22.77 -32.76
N LYS A 779 -4.21 -22.14 -31.74
CA LYS A 779 -2.91 -22.54 -31.16
C LYS A 779 -3.05 -23.15 -29.76
N ARG A 780 -4.24 -23.63 -29.40
CA ARG A 780 -4.57 -24.07 -28.03
C ARG A 780 -3.56 -25.04 -27.43
N GLU A 781 -3.26 -26.14 -28.12
CA GLU A 781 -2.38 -27.20 -27.58
C GLU A 781 -0.97 -26.66 -27.32
N ALA A 782 -0.37 -26.00 -28.32
CA ALA A 782 0.95 -25.39 -28.21
C ALA A 782 1.00 -24.31 -27.10
N CYS A 783 -0.03 -23.48 -26.97
CA CYS A 783 -0.07 -22.45 -25.92
C CYS A 783 -0.21 -23.07 -24.52
N LEU A 784 -1.03 -24.11 -24.35
CA LEU A 784 -1.17 -24.77 -23.05
C LEU A 784 0.12 -25.48 -22.62
N GLU A 785 0.80 -26.15 -23.56
CA GLU A 785 2.11 -26.75 -23.31
C GLU A 785 3.16 -25.69 -22.96
N ALA A 786 3.18 -24.57 -23.68
CA ALA A 786 4.08 -23.46 -23.42
C ALA A 786 3.80 -22.82 -22.05
N ILE A 787 2.54 -22.57 -21.69
CA ILE A 787 2.17 -22.05 -20.36
C ILE A 787 2.65 -23.03 -19.29
N GLN A 788 2.39 -24.34 -19.43
CA GLN A 788 2.82 -25.35 -18.46
C GLN A 788 4.33 -25.35 -18.30
N THR A 789 5.07 -25.28 -19.41
CA THR A 789 6.55 -25.28 -19.43
C THR A 789 7.12 -24.02 -18.76
N HIS A 790 6.67 -22.84 -19.19
CA HIS A 790 7.16 -21.55 -18.69
C HIS A 790 6.67 -21.20 -17.28
N SER A 791 5.70 -21.95 -16.74
CA SER A 791 5.27 -21.87 -15.35
C SER A 791 6.13 -22.66 -14.37
N ARG A 792 7.04 -23.51 -14.85
CA ARG A 792 7.95 -24.33 -14.01
C ARG A 792 9.12 -23.50 -13.52
N ILE A 793 8.85 -22.57 -12.62
CA ILE A 793 9.88 -21.81 -11.93
C ILE A 793 10.43 -22.66 -10.78
N VAL A 794 11.75 -22.63 -10.57
CA VAL A 794 12.39 -23.33 -9.45
C VAL A 794 12.49 -22.37 -8.27
N ILE A 795 11.95 -22.76 -7.12
CA ILE A 795 12.23 -22.09 -5.84
C ILE A 795 13.49 -22.75 -5.25
N PRO A 796 14.56 -21.99 -4.98
CA PRO A 796 15.90 -22.53 -4.72
C PRO A 796 16.07 -23.02 -3.27
N TYR A 797 15.32 -24.04 -2.90
CA TYR A 797 15.61 -24.87 -1.73
C TYR A 797 16.68 -25.93 -2.06
N GLU A 798 17.34 -26.49 -1.04
CA GLU A 798 18.28 -27.61 -1.23
C GLU A 798 17.64 -28.80 -1.94
N ASP A 799 16.39 -29.12 -1.56
CA ASP A 799 15.48 -29.97 -2.31
C ASP A 799 14.55 -29.07 -3.14
N PRO A 800 14.78 -28.86 -4.45
CA PRO A 800 14.11 -27.82 -5.23
C PRO A 800 12.59 -27.95 -5.21
N LEU A 801 11.89 -26.82 -5.01
CA LEU A 801 10.43 -26.77 -5.07
C LEU A 801 9.98 -26.18 -6.40
N ILE A 802 9.11 -26.89 -7.12
CA ILE A 802 8.33 -26.39 -8.24
C ILE A 802 6.86 -26.56 -7.82
N ILE A 803 6.13 -25.45 -7.71
CA ILE A 803 4.71 -25.49 -7.36
C ILE A 803 3.92 -25.86 -8.62
N PRO A 804 3.13 -26.94 -8.60
CA PRO A 804 2.27 -27.33 -9.72
C PRO A 804 1.23 -26.24 -10.03
N VAL A 805 0.98 -26.06 -11.33
CA VAL A 805 -0.08 -25.19 -11.85
C VAL A 805 -1.23 -26.03 -12.38
N GLY A 806 -2.45 -25.64 -12.06
CA GLY A 806 -3.66 -26.11 -12.74
C GLY A 806 -4.10 -25.07 -13.77
N ILE A 807 -4.38 -25.48 -15.00
CA ILE A 807 -4.85 -24.60 -16.07
C ILE A 807 -6.24 -25.00 -16.48
N LYS A 808 -7.17 -24.06 -16.41
CA LYS A 808 -8.56 -24.19 -16.87
C LYS A 808 -8.78 -23.31 -18.07
N THR A 809 -9.67 -23.71 -18.97
CA THR A 809 -9.91 -22.95 -20.21
C THR A 809 -11.38 -22.78 -20.52
N SER A 810 -11.72 -21.73 -21.27
CA SER A 810 -13.07 -21.51 -21.79
C SER A 810 -13.07 -20.73 -23.09
N LEU A 811 -14.01 -21.05 -23.98
CA LEU A 811 -14.33 -20.27 -25.17
C LEU A 811 -15.37 -19.16 -24.90
N THR A 812 -16.02 -19.20 -23.73
CA THR A 812 -17.18 -18.36 -23.44
C THR A 812 -16.82 -17.22 -22.50
N SER A 813 -16.31 -17.55 -21.30
CA SER A 813 -16.04 -16.54 -20.27
C SER A 813 -15.05 -17.04 -19.22
N TRP A 814 -14.50 -16.11 -18.44
CA TRP A 814 -13.68 -16.44 -17.27
C TRP A 814 -14.46 -17.29 -16.26
N GLY A 815 -15.75 -16.99 -16.08
CA GLY A 815 -16.62 -17.73 -15.17
C GLY A 815 -16.87 -19.18 -15.57
N ASP A 816 -16.61 -19.53 -16.84
CA ASP A 816 -16.84 -20.85 -17.43
C ASP A 816 -15.53 -21.64 -17.63
N CYS A 817 -14.40 -21.17 -17.10
CA CYS A 817 -13.15 -21.92 -17.13
C CYS A 817 -13.26 -23.18 -16.26
N GLN A 818 -13.08 -24.36 -16.87
CA GLN A 818 -13.17 -25.66 -16.21
C GLN A 818 -11.88 -26.45 -16.29
#